data_AF-A0A534V0W5-F1
#
_entry.id   AF-A0A534V0W5-F1
#
_cell.length_a   1.000
_cell.length_b   1.000
_cell.length_c   1.000
_cell.angle_alpha   90.00
_cell.angle_beta   90.00
_cell.angle_gamma   90.00
#
_symmetry.space_group_name_H-M   'P 1'
#
loop_
_entity.id
_entity.type
_entity.pdbx_description
1 polymer ?
#
loop_
_entity_poly.entity_id
_entity_poly.type
_entity_poly.pdbx_seq_one_letter_code
_entity_poly.pdbx_strand_id
1 'polypeptide(L)'
;MRQWWTSLIARAIALLLTGLALTSAVVGSVFARIQSNRFRVEVERRGTSMLQMLDRHQDLRLALSLHDGRATEEVLGQVLGSNSDIAYLGAVEEKGKVIAWASRGVSERALSNHDLGAESARSDESTSRFTRRVTSDRDSGMGLPGEQSAALGTLVMGILTDQLSGAVARQTFAMVAASGIVLVATFGAFFALLSRRLRRMVRFAEQLAAGDLAAYLTDEAEDEVGRLAAALLELRDNTRAVVAEMRDAAVALESTSEEVFDGATRQLEHSRAQAASAAETERTMDDLRERFVRAQSNAQAVLDLAASSADSSREGEESIEHAVRAVSELGEQIDANTRMLHDLVERTRHVGRIIDAVRDLAAESKMLALNAAIVSSKSGAAATGFTVIAHEVRALADRSQHSTAQVQEILAQILRAIEQATAVVEEGHRRADAGRAVAGRAGESIRRLSDAIMRSSRAATEIANGTREQAEGVGRITGAVQRIARSAEEGAAGIGRLEGASRSIREHSARMRALVERYRTAVLGAVALALLPAAARAELILLTQAEVPQYAQVASAFQRARPDARTVEIGPAPPAVQEGDVVVAVGSKAFELARNAPGTFPVVLAAVLNPDLSGRHAIGGVPMEARPADALAALKALAPSVRRVLVLHPPGATPVLSEAQAAAARHGVTLDARAMPDLTGLDKTFPELAARADAVWLLADARFARPDVAKYLVAACLQRKIPLIGFLEGMAKVGAALAVAADFEAIGREAARVAGEARHGAIPLRFAPGKLYVNARTVEELNLSGKIPAGAEVIR
;
A
#
# COMPACT_ATOMS: atom_id res chain seq x y z
N MET A 1 -45.15 12.41 -30.37
CA MET A 1 -45.20 13.83 -29.91
C MET A 1 -46.32 14.65 -30.56
N ARG A 2 -46.44 14.70 -31.89
CA ARG A 2 -47.48 15.50 -32.59
C ARG A 2 -48.93 15.15 -32.18
N GLN A 3 -49.26 13.85 -32.10
CA GLN A 3 -50.60 13.38 -31.66
C GLN A 3 -50.92 13.67 -30.19
N TRP A 4 -49.90 13.65 -29.33
CA TRP A 4 -50.08 13.96 -27.91
C TRP A 4 -50.37 15.45 -27.72
N TRP A 5 -49.65 16.32 -28.44
CA TRP A 5 -49.89 17.76 -28.50
C TRP A 5 -51.28 18.11 -29.05
N THR A 6 -51.74 17.46 -30.11
CA THR A 6 -53.10 17.69 -30.64
C THR A 6 -54.17 17.26 -29.64
N SER A 7 -53.94 16.16 -28.89
CA SER A 7 -54.89 15.71 -27.87
C SER A 7 -54.94 16.62 -26.65
N LEU A 8 -53.79 17.16 -26.23
CA LEU A 8 -53.67 18.08 -25.10
C LEU A 8 -54.31 19.43 -25.44
N ILE A 9 -54.04 19.95 -26.65
CA ILE A 9 -54.69 21.16 -27.17
C ILE A 9 -56.20 20.94 -27.30
N ALA A 10 -56.66 19.79 -27.80
CA ALA A 10 -58.09 19.50 -27.91
C ALA A 10 -58.79 19.43 -26.54
N ARG A 11 -58.16 18.79 -25.54
CA ARG A 11 -58.68 18.74 -24.16
C ARG A 11 -58.65 20.10 -23.47
N ALA A 12 -57.59 20.87 -23.72
CA ALA A 12 -57.45 22.25 -23.25
C ALA A 12 -58.55 23.15 -23.82
N ILE A 13 -58.80 23.08 -25.13
CA ILE A 13 -59.89 23.81 -25.80
C ILE A 13 -61.24 23.35 -25.26
N ALA A 14 -61.46 22.04 -25.09
CA ALA A 14 -62.71 21.52 -24.53
C ALA A 14 -62.97 22.04 -23.11
N LEU A 15 -61.95 22.06 -22.24
CA LEU A 15 -62.04 22.63 -20.89
C LEU A 15 -62.35 24.12 -20.92
N LEU A 16 -61.71 24.87 -21.81
CA LEU A 16 -61.95 26.31 -22.02
C LEU A 16 -63.39 26.57 -22.47
N LEU A 17 -63.90 25.78 -23.41
CA LEU A 17 -65.28 25.85 -23.90
C LEU A 17 -66.29 25.50 -22.80
N THR A 18 -66.03 24.48 -22.00
CA THR A 18 -66.91 24.13 -20.86
C THR A 18 -66.88 25.19 -19.76
N GLY A 19 -65.70 25.76 -19.46
CA GLY A 19 -65.56 26.85 -18.50
C GLY A 19 -66.25 28.13 -18.96
N LEU A 20 -66.18 28.44 -20.25
CA LEU A 20 -66.89 29.54 -20.88
C LEU A 20 -68.42 29.34 -20.81
N ALA A 21 -68.90 28.13 -21.12
CA ALA A 21 -70.32 27.80 -21.04
C ALA A 21 -70.87 27.89 -19.59
N LEU A 22 -70.10 27.38 -18.62
CA LEU A 22 -70.49 27.40 -17.21
C LEU A 22 -70.49 28.82 -16.64
N THR A 23 -69.44 29.61 -16.91
CA THR A 23 -69.36 31.01 -16.48
C THR A 23 -70.44 31.86 -17.13
N SER A 24 -70.74 31.65 -18.42
CA SER A 24 -71.85 32.29 -19.11
C SER A 24 -73.20 31.96 -18.46
N ALA A 25 -73.45 30.69 -18.10
CA ALA A 25 -74.70 30.26 -17.47
C ALA A 25 -74.89 30.82 -16.05
N VAL A 26 -73.83 30.83 -15.24
CA VAL A 26 -73.87 31.34 -13.85
C VAL A 26 -74.01 32.87 -13.84
N VAL A 27 -73.19 33.59 -14.62
CA VAL A 27 -73.26 35.06 -14.68
C VAL A 27 -74.60 35.51 -15.27
N GLY A 28 -75.08 34.84 -16.33
CA GLY A 28 -76.37 35.14 -16.94
C GLY A 28 -77.56 34.93 -15.98
N SER A 29 -77.59 33.81 -15.25
CA SER A 29 -78.71 33.49 -14.36
C SER A 29 -78.77 34.38 -13.11
N VAL A 30 -77.62 34.65 -12.48
CA VAL A 30 -77.55 35.54 -11.30
C VAL A 30 -77.94 36.97 -11.67
N PHE A 31 -77.46 37.46 -12.81
CA PHE A 31 -77.74 38.83 -13.24
C PHE A 31 -79.19 39.02 -13.69
N ALA A 32 -79.78 38.06 -14.42
CA ALA A 32 -81.18 38.09 -14.80
C ALA A 32 -82.11 38.15 -13.57
N ARG A 33 -81.77 37.41 -12.51
CA ARG A 33 -82.53 37.39 -11.25
C ARG A 33 -82.45 38.72 -10.49
N ILE A 34 -81.28 39.36 -10.47
CA ILE A 34 -81.09 40.67 -9.83
C ILE A 34 -81.89 41.77 -10.56
N GLN A 35 -81.90 41.77 -11.89
CA GLN A 35 -82.61 42.76 -12.68
C GLN A 35 -84.14 42.60 -12.62
N SER A 36 -84.65 41.36 -12.69
CA SER A 36 -86.09 41.09 -12.57
C SER A 36 -86.66 41.58 -11.22
N ASN A 37 -85.92 41.39 -10.13
CA ASN A 37 -86.34 41.88 -8.82
C ASN A 37 -86.37 43.42 -8.74
N ARG A 38 -85.38 44.11 -9.30
CA ARG A 38 -85.38 45.58 -9.35
C ARG A 38 -86.52 46.13 -10.21
N PHE A 39 -86.83 45.45 -11.33
CA PHE A 39 -87.91 45.82 -12.23
C PHE A 39 -89.29 45.72 -11.56
N ARG A 40 -89.58 44.62 -10.85
CA ARG A 40 -90.88 44.42 -10.19
C ARG A 40 -91.17 45.52 -9.17
N VAL A 41 -90.17 45.88 -8.37
CA VAL A 41 -90.28 46.92 -7.33
C VAL A 41 -90.53 48.31 -7.94
N GLU A 42 -89.85 48.64 -9.05
CA GLU A 42 -90.01 49.95 -9.70
C GLU A 42 -91.39 50.10 -10.38
N VAL A 43 -91.88 49.05 -11.04
CA VAL A 43 -93.22 49.05 -11.68
C VAL A 43 -94.33 49.16 -10.62
N GLU A 44 -94.19 48.45 -9.50
CA GLU A 44 -95.14 48.49 -8.38
C GLU A 44 -95.18 49.88 -7.71
N ARG A 45 -94.02 50.49 -7.50
CA ARG A 45 -93.90 51.85 -6.94
C ARG A 45 -94.52 52.92 -7.84
N ARG A 46 -94.34 52.82 -9.16
CA ARG A 46 -94.92 53.77 -10.12
C ARG A 46 -96.43 53.61 -10.25
N GLY A 47 -96.93 52.38 -10.40
CA GLY A 47 -98.37 52.12 -10.55
C GLY A 47 -99.20 52.57 -9.35
N THR A 48 -98.71 52.34 -8.14
CA THR A 48 -99.36 52.81 -6.90
C THR A 48 -99.36 54.33 -6.77
N SER A 49 -98.25 55.00 -7.11
CA SER A 49 -98.13 56.46 -7.02
C SER A 49 -99.04 57.19 -8.00
N MET A 50 -99.18 56.68 -9.24
CA MET A 50 -100.05 57.31 -10.25
C MET A 50 -101.53 57.16 -9.89
N LEU A 51 -101.97 55.97 -9.43
CA LEU A 51 -103.33 55.80 -8.94
C LEU A 51 -103.65 56.69 -7.73
N GLN A 52 -102.68 56.92 -6.85
CA GLN A 52 -102.84 57.84 -5.73
C GLN A 52 -102.97 59.31 -6.17
N MET A 53 -102.33 59.69 -7.27
CA MET A 53 -102.47 61.01 -7.87
C MET A 53 -103.86 61.19 -8.52
N LEU A 54 -104.34 60.17 -9.24
CA LEU A 54 -105.69 60.16 -9.82
C LEU A 54 -106.79 60.21 -8.74
N ASP A 55 -106.65 59.45 -7.66
CA ASP A 55 -107.57 59.44 -6.51
C ASP A 55 -107.74 60.85 -5.88
N ARG A 56 -106.72 61.70 -5.94
CA ARG A 56 -106.77 63.08 -5.44
C ARG A 56 -107.23 64.12 -6.47
N HIS A 57 -107.46 63.74 -7.71
CA HIS A 57 -107.86 64.67 -8.77
C HIS A 57 -109.29 65.16 -8.53
N GLN A 58 -109.47 66.46 -8.26
CA GLN A 58 -110.76 67.03 -7.87
C GLN A 58 -111.85 66.80 -8.93
N ASP A 59 -111.52 67.01 -10.21
CA ASP A 59 -112.48 66.83 -11.31
C ASP A 59 -112.93 65.36 -11.48
N LEU A 60 -112.03 64.41 -11.24
CA LEU A 60 -112.34 62.98 -11.31
C LEU A 60 -113.27 62.57 -10.17
N ARG A 61 -112.99 63.04 -8.94
CA ARG A 61 -113.84 62.76 -7.78
C ARG A 61 -115.23 63.37 -7.93
N LEU A 62 -115.31 64.58 -8.50
CA LEU A 62 -116.58 65.27 -8.77
C LEU A 62 -117.39 64.55 -9.86
N ALA A 63 -116.74 64.11 -10.94
CA ALA A 63 -117.40 63.33 -11.99
C ALA A 63 -117.93 61.98 -11.49
N LEU A 64 -117.16 61.31 -10.61
CA LEU A 64 -117.56 60.06 -9.97
C LEU A 64 -118.69 60.24 -8.95
N SER A 65 -118.74 61.35 -8.21
CA SER A 65 -119.81 61.62 -7.24
C SER A 65 -121.14 62.03 -7.88
N LEU A 66 -121.09 62.58 -9.09
CA LEU A 66 -122.26 62.93 -9.90
C LEU A 66 -122.73 61.79 -10.82
N HIS A 67 -122.07 60.62 -10.78
CA HIS A 67 -122.30 59.48 -11.68
C HIS A 67 -122.26 59.86 -13.17
N ASP A 68 -121.45 60.86 -13.53
CA ASP A 68 -121.29 61.31 -14.92
C ASP A 68 -120.19 60.52 -15.63
N GLY A 69 -120.60 59.53 -16.42
CA GLY A 69 -119.70 58.68 -17.18
C GLY A 69 -118.87 59.44 -18.23
N ARG A 70 -119.41 60.50 -18.85
CA ARG A 70 -118.69 61.25 -19.89
C ARG A 70 -117.60 62.14 -19.29
N ALA A 71 -117.92 62.84 -18.20
CA ALA A 71 -116.93 63.66 -17.50
C ALA A 71 -115.80 62.80 -16.91
N THR A 72 -116.12 61.60 -16.42
CA THR A 72 -115.12 60.65 -15.91
C THR A 72 -114.21 60.15 -17.04
N GLU A 73 -114.76 59.86 -18.21
CA GLU A 73 -114.00 59.40 -19.39
C GLU A 73 -113.03 60.46 -19.91
N GLU A 74 -113.42 61.73 -19.91
CA GLU A 74 -112.58 62.84 -20.38
C GLU A 74 -111.34 63.04 -19.49
N VAL A 75 -111.51 62.99 -18.17
CA VAL A 75 -110.39 63.10 -17.21
C VAL A 75 -109.46 61.88 -17.29
N LEU A 76 -110.02 60.67 -17.41
CA LEU A 76 -109.22 59.45 -17.61
C LEU A 76 -108.46 59.50 -18.96
N GLY A 77 -109.07 60.04 -20.01
CA GLY A 77 -108.48 60.24 -21.33
C GLY A 77 -107.31 61.23 -21.32
N GLN A 78 -107.39 62.34 -20.58
CA GLN A 78 -106.29 63.30 -20.44
C GLN A 78 -105.07 62.68 -19.72
N VAL A 79 -105.31 61.92 -18.65
CA VAL A 79 -104.23 61.25 -17.90
C VAL A 79 -103.58 60.15 -18.72
N LEU A 80 -104.38 59.40 -19.50
CA LEU A 80 -103.87 58.43 -20.46
C LEU A 80 -103.07 59.09 -21.58
N GLY A 81 -103.48 60.26 -22.08
CA GLY A 81 -102.76 61.01 -23.11
C GLY A 81 -101.39 61.51 -22.64
N SER A 82 -101.29 61.91 -21.37
CA SER A 82 -100.07 62.48 -20.77
C SER A 82 -99.01 61.45 -20.38
N ASN A 83 -99.35 60.16 -20.32
CA ASN A 83 -98.45 59.11 -19.86
C ASN A 83 -98.33 57.98 -20.89
N SER A 84 -97.14 57.81 -21.46
CA SER A 84 -96.87 56.79 -22.49
C SER A 84 -96.97 55.35 -22.00
N ASP A 85 -96.80 55.16 -20.69
CA ASP A 85 -96.54 53.87 -20.09
C ASP A 85 -97.84 53.18 -19.65
N ILE A 86 -98.98 53.86 -19.73
CA ILE A 86 -100.30 53.34 -19.34
C ILE A 86 -101.01 52.75 -20.56
N ALA A 87 -101.36 51.46 -20.49
CA ALA A 87 -102.15 50.76 -21.50
C ALA A 87 -103.64 51.10 -21.43
N TYR A 88 -104.19 51.11 -20.21
CA TYR A 88 -105.59 51.41 -19.96
C TYR A 88 -105.81 51.98 -18.55
N LEU A 89 -106.87 52.78 -18.42
CA LEU A 89 -107.37 53.40 -17.20
C LEU A 89 -108.89 53.23 -17.17
N GLY A 90 -109.47 52.88 -16.03
CA GLY A 90 -110.91 52.72 -15.90
C GLY A 90 -111.41 53.01 -14.50
N ALA A 91 -112.66 53.41 -14.39
CA ALA A 91 -113.38 53.57 -13.14
C ALA A 91 -114.58 52.62 -13.10
N VAL A 92 -114.73 51.91 -11.99
CA VAL A 92 -115.71 50.81 -11.83
C VAL A 92 -116.51 51.02 -10.54
N GLU A 93 -117.82 50.81 -10.60
CA GLU A 93 -118.72 50.89 -9.44
C GLU A 93 -118.57 49.66 -8.52
N GLU A 94 -119.04 49.75 -7.27
CA GLU A 94 -118.94 48.68 -6.26
C GLU A 94 -119.64 47.37 -6.67
N LYS A 95 -120.61 47.43 -7.61
CA LYS A 95 -121.28 46.27 -8.21
C LYS A 95 -120.61 45.74 -9.49
N GLY A 96 -119.42 46.21 -9.83
CA GLY A 96 -118.65 45.77 -11.00
C GLY A 96 -119.07 46.37 -12.33
N LYS A 97 -119.98 47.36 -12.34
CA LYS A 97 -120.38 48.07 -13.56
C LYS A 97 -119.35 49.14 -13.90
N VAL A 98 -118.84 49.16 -15.14
CA VAL A 98 -117.88 50.16 -15.61
C VAL A 98 -118.58 51.52 -15.70
N ILE A 99 -118.00 52.55 -15.07
CA ILE A 99 -118.47 53.94 -15.09
C ILE A 99 -117.91 54.64 -16.33
N ALA A 100 -116.60 54.52 -16.53
CA ALA A 100 -115.87 55.08 -17.66
C ALA A 100 -114.53 54.36 -17.84
N TRP A 101 -114.00 54.37 -19.06
CA TRP A 101 -112.69 53.79 -19.36
C TRP A 101 -111.99 54.55 -20.49
N ALA A 102 -110.67 54.56 -20.46
CA ALA A 102 -109.82 55.06 -21.53
C ALA A 102 -108.73 54.01 -21.79
N SER A 103 -108.56 53.60 -23.05
CA SER A 103 -107.51 52.64 -23.41
C SER A 103 -106.74 53.07 -24.64
N ARG A 104 -105.48 52.62 -24.74
CA ARG A 104 -104.69 52.65 -25.96
C ARG A 104 -104.82 51.28 -26.62
N GLY A 105 -105.86 51.10 -27.46
CA GLY A 105 -105.99 49.94 -28.35
C GLY A 105 -106.68 48.70 -27.76
N VAL A 106 -107.39 48.82 -26.64
CA VAL A 106 -108.18 47.73 -26.04
C VAL A 106 -109.69 47.97 -26.26
N SER A 107 -110.40 46.99 -26.83
CA SER A 107 -111.85 47.06 -27.12
C SER A 107 -112.72 46.85 -25.88
N GLU A 108 -113.83 47.60 -25.79
CA GLU A 108 -114.85 47.55 -24.73
C GLU A 108 -115.35 46.13 -24.36
N ARG A 109 -115.31 45.17 -25.29
CA ARG A 109 -115.70 43.76 -25.03
C ARG A 109 -114.75 43.01 -24.10
N ALA A 110 -113.50 43.44 -23.95
CA ALA A 110 -112.53 42.80 -23.06
C ALA A 110 -112.74 43.15 -21.58
N LEU A 111 -113.69 44.05 -21.25
CA LEU A 111 -113.96 44.53 -19.89
C LEU A 111 -115.40 44.23 -19.41
N SER A 112 -116.05 43.21 -19.99
CA SER A 112 -117.42 42.80 -19.63
C SER A 112 -117.48 41.97 -18.34
N ASN A 113 -118.04 42.57 -17.28
CA ASN A 113 -118.88 42.03 -16.18
C ASN A 113 -118.57 40.67 -15.49
N HIS A 114 -117.40 40.05 -15.66
CA HIS A 114 -117.04 38.84 -14.88
C HIS A 114 -115.64 38.81 -14.24
N ASP A 115 -114.80 39.84 -14.43
CA ASP A 115 -113.42 39.87 -13.89
C ASP A 115 -113.09 41.14 -13.08
N LEU A 116 -114.12 41.81 -12.55
CA LEU A 116 -113.99 43.06 -11.78
C LEU A 116 -114.07 42.87 -10.26
N GLY A 117 -114.26 41.64 -9.78
CA GLY A 117 -114.31 41.28 -8.35
C GLY A 117 -113.18 40.38 -7.83
N ALA A 118 -112.26 39.92 -8.69
CA ALA A 118 -111.12 39.12 -8.23
C ALA A 118 -109.94 40.03 -7.85
N GLU A 119 -109.58 40.02 -6.57
CA GLU A 119 -108.39 40.67 -6.00
C GLU A 119 -107.10 39.92 -6.41
N SER A 120 -106.99 39.52 -7.67
CA SER A 120 -105.93 38.62 -8.16
C SER A 120 -105.36 39.12 -9.47
N ALA A 121 -104.19 39.73 -9.32
CA ALA A 121 -103.05 39.76 -10.23
C ALA A 121 -103.07 38.72 -11.38
N ARG A 122 -103.91 38.91 -12.39
CA ARG A 122 -103.64 38.43 -13.74
C ARG A 122 -103.22 39.64 -14.57
N SER A 123 -101.91 39.86 -14.56
CA SER A 123 -101.22 40.58 -15.62
C SER A 123 -101.45 39.82 -16.91
N ASP A 124 -102.21 40.39 -17.83
CA ASP A 124 -102.12 39.96 -19.23
C ASP A 124 -100.69 40.23 -19.73
N GLU A 125 -100.21 39.42 -20.66
CA GLU A 125 -98.79 39.15 -21.00
C GLU A 125 -97.89 40.37 -21.32
N SER A 126 -98.43 41.60 -21.34
CA SER A 126 -97.69 42.85 -21.53
C SER A 126 -98.09 44.00 -20.60
N THR A 127 -98.96 43.76 -19.60
CA THR A 127 -99.44 44.80 -18.68
C THR A 127 -99.52 44.39 -17.21
N SER A 128 -98.99 45.22 -16.31
CA SER A 128 -99.18 45.09 -14.86
C SER A 128 -100.43 45.87 -14.43
N ARG A 129 -101.42 45.19 -13.85
CA ARG A 129 -102.70 45.77 -13.39
C ARG A 129 -102.61 46.26 -11.94
N PHE A 130 -103.11 47.46 -11.70
CA PHE A 130 -103.20 48.10 -10.40
C PHE A 130 -104.63 48.60 -10.15
N THR A 131 -105.11 48.54 -8.91
CA THR A 131 -106.46 48.98 -8.53
C THR A 131 -106.43 49.83 -7.27
N ARG A 132 -107.27 50.89 -7.18
CA ARG A 132 -107.40 51.74 -5.99
C ARG A 132 -108.85 52.19 -5.80
N ARG A 133 -109.38 52.07 -4.58
CA ARG A 133 -110.74 52.49 -4.23
C ARG A 133 -110.77 53.99 -3.90
N VAL A 134 -111.72 54.73 -4.48
CA VAL A 134 -111.95 56.17 -4.26
C VAL A 134 -113.14 56.33 -3.32
N THR A 135 -112.95 57.02 -2.21
CA THR A 135 -114.00 57.30 -1.20
C THR A 135 -114.39 58.78 -1.22
N SER A 136 -115.60 59.13 -0.77
CA SER A 136 -115.93 60.53 -0.48
C SER A 136 -115.20 60.96 0.80
N ASP A 137 -114.32 61.96 0.73
CA ASP A 137 -113.65 62.47 1.94
C ASP A 137 -114.33 63.76 2.42
N ARG A 138 -114.65 63.79 3.72
CA ARG A 138 -115.48 64.78 4.41
C ARG A 138 -114.57 65.68 5.25
N ASP A 139 -113.59 66.33 4.63
CA ASP A 139 -112.70 67.27 5.32
C ASP A 139 -113.22 68.71 5.21
N SER A 140 -114.40 68.93 5.80
CA SER A 140 -114.94 70.26 6.08
C SER A 140 -115.54 70.19 7.48
N GLY A 141 -114.72 70.51 8.48
CA GLY A 141 -115.08 70.37 9.89
C GLY A 141 -116.33 71.17 10.27
N MET A 142 -117.47 70.47 10.42
CA MET A 142 -118.53 70.68 11.41
C MET A 142 -119.73 69.76 11.08
N GLY A 143 -119.94 68.68 11.85
CA GLY A 143 -121.14 67.83 11.78
C GLY A 143 -121.03 66.51 12.59
N LEU A 144 -122.10 66.16 13.31
CA LEU A 144 -122.25 65.08 14.32
C LEU A 144 -122.30 63.64 13.72
N PRO A 145 -122.08 62.58 14.54
CA PRO A 145 -121.62 61.25 14.11
C PRO A 145 -122.73 60.27 13.69
N GLY A 146 -122.52 59.51 12.60
CA GLY A 146 -123.38 58.38 12.23
C GLY A 146 -123.47 57.94 10.75
N GLU A 147 -122.83 58.61 9.78
CA GLU A 147 -122.92 58.24 8.35
C GLU A 147 -121.62 57.65 7.80
N GLN A 148 -121.72 56.45 7.22
CA GLN A 148 -120.61 55.75 6.55
C GLN A 148 -120.21 56.48 5.25
N SER A 149 -118.91 56.65 5.02
CA SER A 149 -118.38 57.21 3.76
C SER A 149 -118.85 56.38 2.56
N ALA A 150 -119.55 56.99 1.62
CA ALA A 150 -119.94 56.32 0.38
C ALA A 150 -118.70 56.11 -0.50
N ALA A 151 -118.50 54.88 -0.98
CA ALA A 151 -117.50 54.59 -2.00
C ALA A 151 -117.96 55.20 -3.34
N LEU A 152 -117.12 56.02 -3.95
CA LEU A 152 -117.42 56.69 -5.23
C LEU A 152 -117.05 55.80 -6.44
N GLY A 153 -116.20 54.79 -6.24
CA GLY A 153 -115.81 53.80 -7.26
C GLY A 153 -114.41 53.22 -7.01
N THR A 154 -113.96 52.33 -7.89
CA THR A 154 -112.60 51.76 -7.93
C THR A 154 -111.93 52.10 -9.25
N LEU A 155 -110.77 52.74 -9.18
CA LEU A 155 -109.90 53.01 -10.32
C LEU A 155 -109.05 51.78 -10.63
N VAL A 156 -108.92 51.47 -11.93
CA VAL A 156 -108.12 50.37 -12.47
C VAL A 156 -107.13 50.94 -13.49
N MET A 157 -105.86 50.54 -13.42
CA MET A 157 -104.80 50.98 -14.34
C MET A 157 -103.94 49.79 -14.78
N GLY A 158 -103.64 49.68 -16.08
CA GLY A 158 -102.64 48.75 -16.62
C GLY A 158 -101.41 49.48 -17.15
N ILE A 159 -100.19 49.09 -16.75
CA ILE A 159 -98.92 49.67 -17.21
C ILE A 159 -98.21 48.71 -18.19
N LEU A 160 -97.76 49.21 -19.35
CA LEU A 160 -97.00 48.47 -20.38
C LEU A 160 -95.60 48.07 -19.88
N THR A 161 -95.24 46.78 -19.97
CA THR A 161 -93.95 46.24 -19.49
C THR A 161 -92.90 46.01 -20.58
N ASP A 162 -93.21 46.29 -21.85
CA ASP A 162 -92.47 45.74 -22.99
C ASP A 162 -91.22 46.54 -23.43
N GLN A 163 -91.08 47.82 -23.01
CA GLN A 163 -90.00 48.70 -23.53
C GLN A 163 -88.63 48.62 -22.81
N LEU A 164 -88.40 47.68 -21.90
CA LEU A 164 -87.13 47.58 -21.13
C LEU A 164 -86.31 46.30 -21.38
N SER A 165 -86.83 45.32 -22.14
CA SER A 165 -86.14 44.04 -22.40
C SER A 165 -84.85 44.20 -23.24
N GLY A 166 -84.81 45.15 -24.17
CA GLY A 166 -83.67 45.35 -25.07
C GLY A 166 -82.42 46.01 -24.46
N ALA A 167 -82.56 46.78 -23.38
CA ALA A 167 -81.42 47.40 -22.68
C ALA A 167 -80.70 46.38 -21.76
N VAL A 168 -81.48 45.54 -21.08
CA VAL A 168 -80.97 44.48 -20.20
C VAL A 168 -80.25 43.37 -21.00
N ALA A 169 -80.73 43.05 -22.20
CA ALA A 169 -80.10 42.08 -23.10
C ALA A 169 -78.70 42.51 -23.61
N ARG A 170 -78.50 43.81 -23.90
CA ARG A 170 -77.18 44.30 -24.34
C ARG A 170 -76.13 44.32 -23.22
N GLN A 171 -76.54 44.67 -22.00
CA GLN A 171 -75.62 44.74 -20.86
C GLN A 171 -75.20 43.34 -20.37
N THR A 172 -76.12 42.36 -20.40
CA THR A 172 -75.81 40.95 -20.09
C THR A 172 -74.82 40.35 -21.08
N PHE A 173 -75.00 40.60 -22.38
CA PHE A 173 -74.08 40.12 -23.41
C PHE A 173 -72.65 40.68 -23.24
N ALA A 174 -72.51 41.97 -22.92
CA ALA A 174 -71.20 42.61 -22.75
C ALA A 174 -70.39 42.02 -21.57
N MET A 175 -71.03 41.71 -20.43
CA MET A 175 -70.34 41.09 -19.28
C MET A 175 -69.93 39.64 -19.55
N VAL A 176 -70.77 38.86 -20.24
CA VAL A 176 -70.42 37.48 -20.65
C VAL A 176 -69.26 37.47 -21.64
N ALA A 177 -69.22 38.43 -22.58
CA ALA A 177 -68.10 38.57 -23.49
C ALA A 177 -66.79 38.94 -22.74
N ALA A 178 -66.87 39.85 -21.77
CA ALA A 178 -65.72 40.26 -20.96
C ALA A 178 -65.17 39.11 -20.09
N SER A 179 -66.03 38.32 -19.44
CA SER A 179 -65.59 37.15 -18.66
C SER A 179 -64.96 36.08 -19.56
N GLY A 180 -65.46 35.91 -20.78
CA GLY A 180 -64.86 35.03 -21.78
C GLY A 180 -63.45 35.45 -22.20
N ILE A 181 -63.22 36.74 -22.43
CA ILE A 181 -61.89 37.27 -22.77
C ILE A 181 -60.90 37.04 -21.64
N VAL A 182 -61.30 37.30 -20.38
CA VAL A 182 -60.46 37.06 -19.20
C VAL A 182 -60.10 35.58 -19.06
N LEU A 183 -61.06 34.67 -19.29
CA LEU A 183 -60.83 33.23 -19.24
C LEU A 183 -59.82 32.78 -20.31
N VAL A 184 -59.97 33.25 -21.55
CA VAL A 184 -59.03 32.94 -22.64
C VAL A 184 -57.63 33.50 -22.34
N ALA A 185 -57.54 34.74 -21.83
CA ALA A 185 -56.26 35.37 -21.51
C ALA A 185 -55.51 34.65 -20.38
N THR A 186 -56.21 34.30 -19.30
CA THR A 186 -55.64 33.54 -18.16
C THR A 186 -55.20 32.13 -18.57
N PHE A 187 -56.00 31.45 -19.39
CA PHE A 187 -55.65 30.13 -19.92
C PHE A 187 -54.45 30.17 -20.87
N GLY A 188 -54.41 31.17 -21.76
CA GLY A 188 -53.27 31.41 -22.65
C GLY A 188 -51.98 31.72 -21.89
N ALA A 189 -52.07 32.54 -20.84
CA ALA A 189 -50.94 32.85 -19.98
C ALA A 189 -50.38 31.61 -19.27
N PHE A 190 -51.26 30.76 -18.71
CA PHE A 190 -50.88 29.48 -18.09
C PHE A 190 -50.13 28.56 -19.07
N PHE A 191 -50.65 28.39 -20.29
CA PHE A 191 -50.02 27.52 -21.28
C PHE A 191 -48.67 28.09 -21.80
N ALA A 192 -48.57 29.41 -21.93
CA ALA A 192 -47.33 30.08 -22.30
C ALA A 192 -46.25 29.92 -21.21
N LEU A 193 -46.63 30.03 -19.93
CA LEU A 193 -45.76 29.78 -18.78
C LEU A 193 -45.26 28.33 -18.78
N LEU A 194 -46.15 27.35 -18.93
CA LEU A 194 -45.80 25.94 -18.97
C LEU A 194 -44.86 25.61 -20.15
N SER A 195 -45.20 26.10 -21.35
CA SER A 195 -44.38 25.90 -22.56
C SER A 195 -43.00 26.56 -22.46
N ARG A 196 -42.88 27.69 -21.77
CA ARG A 196 -41.57 28.32 -21.48
C ARG A 196 -40.75 27.45 -20.55
N ARG A 197 -41.34 26.90 -19.48
CA ARG A 197 -40.64 26.03 -18.53
C ARG A 197 -40.17 24.72 -19.18
N LEU A 198 -41.03 24.04 -19.95
CA LEU A 198 -40.66 22.83 -20.69
C LEU A 198 -39.54 23.08 -21.71
N ARG A 199 -39.56 24.21 -22.43
CA ARG A 199 -38.45 24.56 -23.35
C ARG A 199 -37.13 24.82 -22.63
N ARG A 200 -37.12 25.19 -21.34
CA ARG A 200 -35.88 25.24 -20.55
C ARG A 200 -35.36 23.83 -20.27
N MET A 201 -36.24 22.89 -19.91
CA MET A 201 -35.88 21.49 -19.68
C MET A 201 -35.29 20.83 -20.93
N VAL A 202 -35.91 21.04 -22.09
CA VAL A 202 -35.40 20.51 -23.37
C VAL A 202 -34.02 21.08 -23.70
N ARG A 203 -33.83 22.41 -23.59
CA ARG A 203 -32.52 23.03 -23.85
C ARG A 203 -31.44 22.52 -22.90
N PHE A 204 -31.78 22.30 -21.63
CA PHE A 204 -30.85 21.72 -20.66
C PHE A 204 -30.50 20.27 -21.01
N ALA A 205 -31.48 19.45 -21.42
CA ALA A 205 -31.23 18.08 -21.88
C ALA A 205 -30.37 18.04 -23.16
N GLU A 206 -30.58 18.98 -24.10
CA GLU A 206 -29.74 19.13 -25.30
C GLU A 206 -28.30 19.53 -24.94
N GLN A 207 -28.11 20.44 -23.98
CA GLN A 207 -26.78 20.80 -23.45
C GLN A 207 -26.09 19.60 -22.79
N LEU A 208 -26.81 18.84 -21.97
CA LEU A 208 -26.31 17.62 -21.35
C LEU A 208 -25.90 16.57 -22.38
N ALA A 209 -26.73 16.35 -23.41
CA ALA A 209 -26.43 15.43 -24.52
C ALA A 209 -25.23 15.88 -25.38
N ALA A 210 -25.01 17.19 -25.50
CA ALA A 210 -23.82 17.76 -26.15
C ALA A 210 -22.54 17.64 -25.29
N GLY A 211 -22.65 17.14 -24.05
CA GLY A 211 -21.53 16.97 -23.13
C GLY A 211 -21.27 18.18 -22.22
N ASP A 212 -22.18 19.17 -22.17
CA ASP A 212 -22.04 20.34 -21.29
C ASP A 212 -22.53 20.04 -19.87
N LEU A 213 -21.69 19.38 -19.08
CA LEU A 213 -21.93 19.07 -17.66
C LEU A 213 -21.79 20.30 -16.74
N ALA A 214 -21.44 21.46 -17.31
CA ALA A 214 -21.42 22.75 -16.64
C ALA A 214 -22.80 23.43 -16.59
N ALA A 215 -23.76 22.95 -17.38
CA ALA A 215 -25.07 23.58 -17.51
C ALA A 215 -25.82 23.61 -16.16
N TYR A 216 -26.56 24.69 -15.95
CA TYR A 216 -27.34 24.94 -14.74
C TYR A 216 -28.82 25.14 -15.07
N LEU A 217 -29.69 24.62 -14.22
CA LEU A 217 -31.14 24.64 -14.39
C LEU A 217 -31.79 25.09 -13.09
N THR A 218 -32.58 26.16 -13.15
CA THR A 218 -33.36 26.69 -12.02
C THR A 218 -34.85 26.52 -12.26
N ASP A 219 -35.47 25.68 -11.44
CA ASP A 219 -36.91 25.54 -11.34
C ASP A 219 -37.27 25.05 -9.93
N GLU A 220 -37.82 25.93 -9.10
CA GLU A 220 -38.15 25.67 -7.68
C GLU A 220 -39.61 25.28 -7.46
N ALA A 221 -40.40 25.10 -8.53
CA ALA A 221 -41.79 24.73 -8.38
C ALA A 221 -41.93 23.28 -7.90
N GLU A 222 -42.89 23.01 -7.03
CA GLU A 222 -43.17 21.65 -6.53
C GLU A 222 -44.09 20.83 -7.47
N ASP A 223 -44.20 21.22 -8.74
CA ASP A 223 -45.01 20.54 -9.75
C ASP A 223 -44.23 19.48 -10.55
N GLU A 224 -44.91 18.79 -11.48
CA GLU A 224 -44.29 17.75 -12.31
C GLU A 224 -43.11 18.28 -13.14
N VAL A 225 -43.13 19.57 -13.50
CA VAL A 225 -42.03 20.19 -14.26
C VAL A 225 -40.84 20.47 -13.36
N GLY A 226 -41.05 20.86 -12.10
CA GLY A 226 -39.99 20.95 -11.11
C GLY A 226 -39.38 19.58 -10.75
N ARG A 227 -40.21 18.53 -10.63
CA ARG A 227 -39.72 17.15 -10.49
C ARG A 227 -38.88 16.69 -11.68
N LEU A 228 -39.27 17.05 -12.91
CA LEU A 228 -38.46 16.80 -14.11
C LEU A 228 -37.12 17.56 -14.06
N ALA A 229 -37.13 18.81 -13.60
CA ALA A 229 -35.91 19.59 -13.42
C ALA A 229 -34.95 18.93 -12.43
N ALA A 230 -35.47 18.48 -11.28
CA ALA A 230 -34.70 17.75 -10.27
C ALA A 230 -34.09 16.46 -10.82
N ALA A 231 -34.87 15.64 -11.55
CA ALA A 231 -34.37 14.41 -12.16
C ALA A 231 -33.29 14.66 -13.24
N LEU A 232 -33.41 15.74 -14.02
CA LEU A 232 -32.39 16.14 -14.99
C LEU A 232 -31.10 16.63 -14.32
N LEU A 233 -31.21 17.35 -13.19
CA LEU A 233 -30.06 17.76 -12.38
C LEU A 233 -29.34 16.55 -11.78
N GLU A 234 -30.08 15.60 -11.21
CA GLU A 234 -29.54 14.35 -10.69
C GLU A 234 -28.82 13.54 -11.79
N LEU A 235 -29.40 13.44 -12.99
CA LEU A 235 -28.76 12.79 -14.14
C LEU A 235 -27.45 13.47 -14.53
N ARG A 236 -27.42 14.81 -14.57
CA ARG A 236 -26.18 15.58 -14.83
C ARG A 236 -25.13 15.28 -13.77
N ASP A 237 -25.51 15.29 -12.49
CA ASP A 237 -24.58 15.12 -11.37
C ASP A 237 -24.00 13.69 -11.34
N ASN A 238 -24.82 12.68 -11.59
CA ASN A 238 -24.36 11.30 -11.77
C ASN A 238 -23.43 11.16 -12.98
N THR A 239 -23.77 11.77 -14.12
CA THR A 239 -22.89 11.76 -15.31
C THR A 239 -21.56 12.46 -15.03
N ARG A 240 -21.58 13.55 -14.27
CA ARG A 240 -20.38 14.28 -13.85
C ARG A 240 -19.50 13.44 -12.91
N ALA A 241 -20.09 12.73 -11.97
CA ALA A 241 -19.37 11.81 -11.09
C ALA A 241 -18.67 10.71 -11.90
N VAL A 242 -19.38 10.06 -12.82
CA VAL A 242 -18.80 9.03 -13.71
C VAL A 242 -17.66 9.59 -14.56
N VAL A 243 -17.83 10.77 -15.15
CA VAL A 243 -16.77 11.41 -15.97
C VAL A 243 -15.54 11.78 -15.12
N ALA A 244 -15.74 12.21 -13.87
CA ALA A 244 -14.65 12.47 -12.94
C ALA A 244 -13.89 11.19 -12.56
N GLU A 245 -14.61 10.12 -12.19
CA GLU A 245 -14.02 8.81 -11.91
C GLU A 245 -13.24 8.26 -13.12
N MET A 246 -13.78 8.40 -14.32
CA MET A 246 -13.10 8.00 -15.56
C MET A 246 -11.81 8.80 -15.79
N ARG A 247 -11.81 10.10 -15.48
CA ARG A 247 -10.62 10.95 -15.58
C ARG A 247 -9.53 10.49 -14.61
N ASP A 248 -9.91 10.27 -13.36
CA ASP A 248 -8.97 9.90 -12.31
C ASP A 248 -8.43 8.49 -12.55
N ALA A 249 -9.27 7.56 -13.02
CA ALA A 249 -8.85 6.23 -13.47
C ALA A 249 -7.86 6.29 -14.65
N ALA A 250 -8.08 7.18 -15.64
CA ALA A 250 -7.15 7.34 -16.76
C ALA A 250 -5.77 7.84 -16.31
N VAL A 251 -5.73 8.82 -15.40
CA VAL A 251 -4.48 9.34 -14.81
C VAL A 251 -3.78 8.25 -13.99
N ALA A 252 -4.52 7.51 -13.18
CA ALA A 252 -3.98 6.39 -12.41
C ALA A 252 -3.38 5.30 -13.32
N LEU A 253 -4.09 4.89 -14.38
CA LEU A 253 -3.57 3.92 -15.35
C LEU A 253 -2.31 4.41 -16.05
N GLU A 254 -2.24 5.71 -16.40
CA GLU A 254 -1.05 6.30 -17.03
C GLU A 254 0.16 6.21 -16.09
N SER A 255 0.00 6.64 -14.83
CA SER A 255 1.05 6.55 -13.80
C SER A 255 1.48 5.11 -13.52
N THR A 256 0.52 4.19 -13.30
CA THR A 256 0.84 2.78 -13.05
C THR A 256 1.53 2.15 -14.27
N SER A 257 1.12 2.52 -15.48
CA SER A 257 1.77 1.99 -16.67
C SER A 257 3.20 2.48 -16.86
N GLU A 258 3.52 3.71 -16.42
CA GLU A 258 4.88 4.23 -16.40
C GLU A 258 5.73 3.49 -15.37
N GLU A 259 5.22 3.28 -14.15
CA GLU A 259 5.89 2.49 -13.12
C GLU A 259 6.17 1.04 -13.56
N VAL A 260 5.21 0.40 -14.24
CA VAL A 260 5.38 -0.95 -14.80
C VAL A 260 6.44 -0.95 -15.91
N PHE A 261 6.47 0.09 -16.75
CA PHE A 261 7.47 0.21 -17.82
C PHE A 261 8.89 0.39 -17.27
N ASP A 262 9.06 1.23 -16.24
CA ASP A 262 10.35 1.43 -15.57
C ASP A 262 10.79 0.18 -14.79
N GLY A 263 9.84 -0.51 -14.17
CA GLY A 263 10.07 -1.80 -13.53
C GLY A 263 10.51 -2.87 -14.53
N ALA A 264 9.85 -2.95 -15.68
CA ALA A 264 10.20 -3.83 -16.78
C ALA A 264 11.61 -3.56 -17.30
N THR A 265 11.95 -2.29 -17.54
CA THR A 265 13.28 -1.88 -18.03
C THR A 265 14.39 -2.32 -17.06
N ARG A 266 14.24 -2.07 -15.76
CA ARG A 266 15.20 -2.53 -14.74
C ARG A 266 15.32 -4.04 -14.70
N GLN A 267 14.19 -4.76 -14.81
CA GLN A 267 14.21 -6.21 -14.83
C GLN A 267 14.91 -6.76 -16.08
N LEU A 268 14.85 -6.05 -17.21
CA LEU A 268 15.57 -6.43 -18.44
C LEU A 268 17.08 -6.36 -18.22
N GLU A 269 17.55 -5.29 -17.59
CA GLU A 269 18.96 -5.14 -17.22
C GLU A 269 19.42 -6.26 -16.28
N HIS A 270 18.61 -6.60 -15.27
CA HIS A 270 18.88 -7.72 -14.38
C HIS A 270 18.95 -9.05 -15.12
N SER A 271 18.02 -9.32 -16.04
CA SER A 271 18.01 -10.54 -16.84
C SER A 271 19.25 -10.64 -17.73
N ARG A 272 19.69 -9.54 -18.34
CA ARG A 272 20.93 -9.49 -19.12
C ARG A 272 22.17 -9.72 -18.27
N ALA A 273 22.25 -9.09 -17.09
CA ALA A 273 23.34 -9.30 -16.17
C ALA A 273 23.41 -10.76 -15.67
N GLN A 274 22.25 -11.37 -15.41
CA GLN A 274 22.15 -12.77 -15.02
C GLN A 274 22.63 -13.71 -16.13
N ALA A 275 22.24 -13.46 -17.39
CA ALA A 275 22.72 -14.24 -18.53
C ALA A 275 24.25 -14.11 -18.72
N ALA A 276 24.80 -12.90 -18.57
CA ALA A 276 26.24 -12.66 -18.63
C ALA A 276 27.00 -13.40 -17.51
N SER A 277 26.49 -13.35 -16.28
CA SER A 277 27.06 -14.06 -15.12
C SER A 277 26.97 -15.58 -15.29
N ALA A 278 25.87 -16.08 -15.86
CA ALA A 278 25.74 -17.49 -16.19
C ALA A 278 26.80 -17.92 -17.23
N ALA A 279 26.99 -17.15 -18.31
CA ALA A 279 28.00 -17.44 -19.31
C ALA A 279 29.44 -17.40 -18.76
N GLU A 280 29.75 -16.49 -17.83
CA GLU A 280 31.03 -16.47 -17.12
C GLU A 280 31.21 -17.70 -16.22
N THR A 281 30.14 -18.09 -15.53
CA THR A 281 30.14 -19.29 -14.69
C THR A 281 30.35 -20.54 -15.54
N GLU A 282 29.74 -20.64 -16.72
CA GLU A 282 29.97 -21.75 -17.66
C GLU A 282 31.44 -21.87 -18.07
N ARG A 283 32.09 -20.76 -18.45
CA ARG A 283 33.54 -20.77 -18.76
C ARG A 283 34.38 -21.26 -17.58
N THR A 284 34.00 -20.85 -16.37
CA THR A 284 34.68 -21.31 -15.14
C THR A 284 34.48 -22.81 -14.92
N MET A 285 33.30 -23.35 -15.23
CA MET A 285 33.03 -24.78 -15.14
C MET A 285 33.82 -25.58 -16.19
N ASP A 286 34.01 -25.05 -17.40
CA ASP A 286 34.86 -25.68 -18.42
C ASP A 286 36.33 -25.75 -17.98
N ASP A 287 36.89 -24.67 -17.42
CA ASP A 287 38.24 -24.66 -16.86
C ASP A 287 38.37 -25.65 -15.70
N LEU A 288 37.39 -25.71 -14.80
CA LEU A 288 37.36 -26.69 -13.72
C LEU A 288 37.33 -28.13 -14.25
N ARG A 289 36.56 -28.39 -15.31
CA ARG A 289 36.48 -29.71 -15.94
C ARG A 289 37.85 -30.14 -16.46
N GLU A 290 38.56 -29.25 -17.14
CA GLU A 290 39.92 -29.53 -17.63
C GLU A 290 40.89 -29.80 -16.47
N ARG A 291 40.83 -29.00 -15.39
CA ARG A 291 41.66 -29.20 -14.20
C ARG A 291 41.41 -30.53 -13.53
N PHE A 292 40.15 -30.99 -13.45
CA PHE A 292 39.83 -32.30 -12.88
C PHE A 292 40.31 -33.45 -13.77
N VAL A 293 40.23 -33.32 -15.10
CA VAL A 293 40.84 -34.32 -16.01
C VAL A 293 42.36 -34.41 -15.78
N ARG A 294 43.05 -33.27 -15.65
CA ARG A 294 44.49 -33.24 -15.35
C ARG A 294 44.80 -33.82 -13.97
N ALA A 295 44.03 -33.48 -12.95
CA ALA A 295 44.20 -34.02 -11.59
C ALA A 295 44.02 -35.54 -11.55
N GLN A 296 43.05 -36.07 -12.30
CA GLN A 296 42.85 -37.51 -12.41
C GLN A 296 44.00 -38.20 -13.14
N SER A 297 44.51 -37.61 -14.22
CA SER A 297 45.71 -38.10 -14.90
C SER A 297 46.94 -38.10 -13.98
N ASN A 298 47.13 -37.06 -13.18
CA ASN A 298 48.23 -36.97 -12.22
C ASN A 298 48.11 -38.03 -11.12
N ALA A 299 46.91 -38.25 -10.59
CA ALA A 299 46.67 -39.29 -9.60
C ALA A 299 46.99 -40.68 -10.17
N GLN A 300 46.61 -40.95 -11.43
CA GLN A 300 46.96 -42.21 -12.11
C GLN A 300 48.48 -42.36 -12.29
N ALA A 301 49.18 -41.30 -12.71
CA ALA A 301 50.64 -41.34 -12.83
C ALA A 301 51.34 -41.63 -11.50
N VAL A 302 50.81 -41.11 -10.38
CA VAL A 302 51.33 -41.41 -9.04
C VAL A 302 51.06 -42.88 -8.66
N LEU A 303 49.89 -43.43 -9.02
CA LEU A 303 49.59 -44.85 -8.79
C LEU A 303 50.57 -45.76 -9.56
N ASP A 304 50.82 -45.46 -10.82
CA ASP A 304 51.74 -46.23 -11.67
C ASP A 304 53.18 -46.15 -11.13
N LEU A 305 53.62 -44.96 -10.72
CA LEU A 305 54.92 -44.75 -10.09
C LEU A 305 55.04 -45.48 -8.75
N ALA A 306 53.99 -45.46 -7.93
CA ALA A 306 53.95 -46.17 -6.66
C ALA A 306 54.02 -47.69 -6.86
N ALA A 307 53.34 -48.24 -7.87
CA ALA A 307 53.43 -49.65 -8.23
C ALA A 307 54.86 -50.05 -8.62
N SER A 308 55.48 -49.30 -9.53
CA SER A 308 56.88 -49.54 -9.91
C SER A 308 57.86 -49.41 -8.74
N SER A 309 57.65 -48.41 -7.86
CA SER A 309 58.50 -48.21 -6.68
C SER A 309 58.34 -49.33 -5.65
N ALA A 310 57.13 -49.89 -5.52
CA ALA A 310 56.86 -51.03 -4.64
C ALA A 310 57.59 -52.29 -5.13
N ASP A 311 57.61 -52.53 -6.43
CA ASP A 311 58.36 -53.64 -7.04
C ASP A 311 59.88 -53.48 -6.80
N SER A 312 60.44 -52.28 -7.04
CA SER A 312 61.86 -52.02 -6.74
C SER A 312 62.20 -52.13 -5.26
N SER A 313 61.29 -51.74 -4.36
CA SER A 313 61.49 -51.91 -2.91
C SER A 313 61.50 -53.39 -2.51
N ARG A 314 60.66 -54.22 -3.15
CA ARG A 314 60.63 -55.68 -2.92
C ARG A 314 61.92 -56.34 -3.40
N GLU A 315 62.40 -55.99 -4.59
CA GLU A 315 63.69 -56.48 -5.10
C GLU A 315 64.87 -56.03 -4.22
N GLY A 316 64.82 -54.80 -3.71
CA GLY A 316 65.80 -54.29 -2.74
C GLY A 316 65.77 -55.03 -1.40
N GLU A 317 64.58 -55.39 -0.90
CA GLU A 317 64.43 -56.18 0.33
C GLU A 317 64.96 -57.62 0.15
N GLU A 318 64.69 -58.25 -0.98
CA GLU A 318 65.27 -59.57 -1.30
C GLU A 318 66.81 -59.49 -1.38
N SER A 319 67.34 -58.49 -2.09
CA SER A 319 68.79 -58.28 -2.24
C SER A 319 69.50 -58.07 -0.90
N ILE A 320 68.90 -57.33 0.04
CA ILE A 320 69.50 -57.09 1.35
C ILE A 320 69.39 -58.31 2.27
N GLU A 321 68.31 -59.09 2.17
CA GLU A 321 68.21 -60.39 2.87
C GLU A 321 69.29 -61.37 2.40
N HIS A 322 69.58 -61.40 1.09
CA HIS A 322 70.69 -62.15 0.53
C HIS A 322 72.05 -61.65 1.08
N ALA A 323 72.25 -60.33 1.14
CA ALA A 323 73.48 -59.75 1.70
C ALA A 323 73.67 -60.07 3.19
N VAL A 324 72.60 -60.01 3.99
CA VAL A 324 72.64 -60.38 5.42
C VAL A 324 73.02 -61.85 5.59
N ARG A 325 72.44 -62.76 4.79
CA ARG A 325 72.80 -64.18 4.81
C ARG A 325 74.26 -64.41 4.46
N ALA A 326 74.74 -63.82 3.36
CA ALA A 326 76.13 -63.96 2.92
C ALA A 326 77.14 -63.45 3.95
N VAL A 327 76.83 -62.35 4.64
CA VAL A 327 77.71 -61.82 5.70
C VAL A 327 77.67 -62.69 6.96
N SER A 328 76.53 -63.28 7.29
CA SER A 328 76.44 -64.25 8.40
C SER A 328 77.25 -65.52 8.10
N GLU A 329 77.13 -66.08 6.90
CA GLU A 329 77.94 -67.24 6.46
C GLU A 329 79.45 -66.92 6.49
N LEU A 330 79.83 -65.70 6.10
CA LEU A 330 81.21 -65.22 6.21
C LEU A 330 81.68 -65.14 7.68
N GLY A 331 80.81 -64.71 8.59
CA GLY A 331 81.07 -64.73 10.03
C GLY A 331 81.34 -66.15 10.55
N GLU A 332 80.51 -67.12 10.18
CA GLU A 332 80.69 -68.53 10.55
C GLU A 332 82.01 -69.11 10.02
N GLN A 333 82.38 -68.76 8.78
CA GLN A 333 83.65 -69.18 8.18
C GLN A 333 84.87 -68.57 8.90
N ILE A 334 84.76 -67.32 9.34
CA ILE A 334 85.79 -66.66 10.15
C ILE A 334 85.94 -67.35 11.51
N ASP A 335 84.84 -67.68 12.18
CA ASP A 335 84.86 -68.40 13.46
C ASP A 335 85.45 -69.81 13.34
N ALA A 336 85.22 -70.49 12.21
CA ALA A 336 85.88 -71.75 11.90
C ALA A 336 87.40 -71.57 11.71
N ASN A 337 87.83 -70.53 11.01
CA ASN A 337 89.25 -70.22 10.81
C ASN A 337 89.95 -69.86 12.11
N THR A 338 89.33 -69.09 13.01
CA THR A 338 89.86 -68.77 14.34
C THR A 338 90.13 -70.04 15.15
N ARG A 339 89.19 -71.00 15.13
CA ARG A 339 89.36 -72.30 15.81
C ARG A 339 90.54 -73.11 15.23
N MET A 340 90.69 -73.11 13.90
CA MET A 340 91.79 -73.82 13.23
C MET A 340 93.15 -73.21 13.56
N LEU A 341 93.26 -71.87 13.59
CA LEU A 341 94.48 -71.18 14.00
C LEU A 341 94.83 -71.49 15.46
N HIS A 342 93.85 -71.52 16.36
CA HIS A 342 94.07 -71.89 17.76
C HIS A 342 94.60 -73.33 17.91
N ASP A 343 94.03 -74.30 17.18
CA ASP A 343 94.54 -75.68 17.14
C ASP A 343 95.98 -75.73 16.61
N LEU A 344 96.29 -74.94 15.58
CA LEU A 344 97.63 -74.86 15.01
C LEU A 344 98.66 -74.29 15.99
N VAL A 345 98.30 -73.29 16.81
CA VAL A 345 99.15 -72.78 17.89
C VAL A 345 99.49 -73.90 18.88
N GLU A 346 98.48 -74.64 19.33
CA GLU A 346 98.67 -75.72 20.30
C GLU A 346 99.55 -76.86 19.75
N ARG A 347 99.33 -77.27 18.49
CA ARG A 347 100.19 -78.25 17.82
C ARG A 347 101.62 -77.76 17.66
N THR A 348 101.82 -76.50 17.27
CA THR A 348 103.15 -75.91 17.09
C THR A 348 103.91 -75.84 18.42
N ARG A 349 103.24 -75.46 19.52
CA ARG A 349 103.78 -75.50 20.89
C ARG A 349 104.14 -76.92 21.32
N HIS A 350 103.31 -77.91 20.98
CA HIS A 350 103.60 -79.31 21.27
C HIS A 350 104.86 -79.79 20.55
N VAL A 351 105.02 -79.48 19.26
CA VAL A 351 106.25 -79.77 18.50
C VAL A 351 107.45 -79.06 19.12
N GLY A 352 107.31 -77.82 19.57
CA GLY A 352 108.36 -77.10 20.30
C GLY A 352 108.88 -77.86 21.52
N ARG A 353 107.98 -78.38 22.36
CA ARG A 353 108.35 -79.21 23.52
C ARG A 353 109.10 -80.50 23.14
N ILE A 354 108.72 -81.14 22.04
CA ILE A 354 109.42 -82.32 21.53
C ILE A 354 110.84 -81.95 21.11
N ILE A 355 111.00 -80.83 20.39
CA ILE A 355 112.31 -80.36 19.92
C ILE A 355 113.22 -79.93 21.07
N ASP A 356 112.67 -79.30 22.12
CA ASP A 356 113.40 -79.04 23.37
C ASP A 356 113.93 -80.35 23.99
N ALA A 357 113.10 -81.39 24.09
CA ALA A 357 113.53 -82.69 24.60
C ALA A 357 114.64 -83.34 23.73
N VAL A 358 114.55 -83.20 22.41
CA VAL A 358 115.59 -83.70 21.49
C VAL A 358 116.90 -82.92 21.65
N ARG A 359 116.83 -81.60 21.85
CA ARG A 359 118.01 -80.77 22.13
C ARG A 359 118.67 -81.19 23.43
N ASP A 360 117.88 -81.44 24.47
CA ASP A 360 118.37 -81.87 25.78
C ASP A 360 119.00 -83.27 25.70
N LEU A 361 118.39 -84.22 24.97
CA LEU A 361 118.97 -85.54 24.67
C LEU A 361 120.27 -85.44 23.88
N ALA A 362 120.37 -84.51 22.92
CA ALA A 362 121.60 -84.26 22.18
C ALA A 362 122.69 -83.67 23.09
N ALA A 363 122.33 -82.79 24.04
CA ALA A 363 123.26 -82.26 25.04
C ALA A 363 123.79 -83.36 25.97
N GLU A 364 122.90 -84.25 26.42
CA GLU A 364 123.26 -85.41 27.22
C GLU A 364 124.16 -86.38 26.43
N SER A 365 123.82 -86.67 25.17
CA SER A 365 124.63 -87.50 24.27
C SER A 365 126.01 -86.91 24.03
N LYS A 366 126.13 -85.58 23.87
CA LYS A 366 127.39 -84.87 23.74
C LYS A 366 128.26 -84.96 25.00
N MET A 367 127.63 -84.88 26.18
CA MET A 367 128.29 -85.06 27.48
C MET A 367 128.75 -86.51 27.68
N LEU A 368 127.92 -87.49 27.36
CA LEU A 368 128.25 -88.92 27.39
C LEU A 368 129.41 -89.26 26.44
N ALA A 369 129.36 -88.74 25.22
CA ALA A 369 130.43 -88.90 24.23
C ALA A 369 131.75 -88.26 24.68
N LEU A 370 131.69 -87.08 25.32
CA LEU A 370 132.87 -86.44 25.92
C LEU A 370 133.46 -87.31 27.04
N ASN A 371 132.62 -87.82 27.94
CA ASN A 371 133.06 -88.72 29.02
C ASN A 371 133.67 -90.01 28.45
N ALA A 372 133.08 -90.61 27.42
CA ALA A 372 133.60 -91.80 26.75
C ALA A 372 134.94 -91.55 26.03
N ALA A 373 135.11 -90.39 25.38
CA ALA A 373 136.38 -89.98 24.77
C ALA A 373 137.50 -89.80 25.81
N ILE A 374 137.18 -89.17 26.97
CA ILE A 374 138.12 -89.01 28.09
C ILE A 374 138.56 -90.37 28.65
N VAL A 375 137.61 -91.29 28.88
CA VAL A 375 137.88 -92.64 29.41
C VAL A 375 138.69 -93.49 28.41
N SER A 376 138.38 -93.39 27.12
CA SER A 376 139.14 -94.09 26.05
C SER A 376 140.58 -93.54 25.93
N SER A 377 140.78 -92.23 26.03
CA SER A 377 142.12 -91.62 26.06
C SER A 377 142.94 -92.06 27.29
N LYS A 378 142.28 -92.44 28.39
CA LYS A 378 142.91 -92.97 29.62
C LYS A 378 143.33 -94.44 29.52
N SER A 379 142.78 -95.22 28.58
CA SER A 379 142.85 -96.69 28.57
C SER A 379 143.95 -97.29 27.68
N GLY A 380 144.85 -96.49 27.10
CA GLY A 380 145.99 -96.97 26.32
C GLY A 380 145.63 -97.66 24.98
N ALA A 381 146.58 -98.39 24.38
CA ALA A 381 146.54 -98.84 22.97
C ALA A 381 145.33 -99.70 22.54
N ALA A 382 144.56 -100.28 23.48
CA ALA A 382 143.39 -101.11 23.18
C ALA A 382 142.08 -100.32 22.95
N ALA A 383 142.06 -98.99 23.20
CA ALA A 383 140.84 -98.16 23.17
C ALA A 383 140.71 -97.21 21.96
N THR A 384 141.60 -97.31 20.97
CA THR A 384 141.62 -96.43 19.77
C THR A 384 140.32 -96.47 18.96
N GLY A 385 139.68 -97.64 18.81
CA GLY A 385 138.38 -97.76 18.13
C GLY A 385 137.23 -97.09 18.87
N PHE A 386 137.24 -97.09 20.22
CA PHE A 386 136.22 -96.44 21.04
C PHE A 386 136.33 -94.92 21.02
N THR A 387 137.54 -94.35 20.94
CA THR A 387 137.76 -92.91 20.78
C THR A 387 137.15 -92.37 19.48
N VAL A 388 137.27 -93.11 18.37
CA VAL A 388 136.67 -92.73 17.07
C VAL A 388 135.14 -92.72 17.16
N ILE A 389 134.53 -93.74 17.78
CA ILE A 389 133.08 -93.80 18.00
C ILE A 389 132.62 -92.63 18.89
N ALA A 390 133.34 -92.33 19.96
CA ALA A 390 133.00 -91.21 20.85
C ALA A 390 133.07 -89.84 20.14
N HIS A 391 134.06 -89.62 19.27
CA HIS A 391 134.12 -88.39 18.45
C HIS A 391 132.97 -88.31 17.43
N GLU A 392 132.59 -89.43 16.81
CA GLU A 392 131.47 -89.47 15.85
C GLU A 392 130.12 -89.21 16.56
N VAL A 393 129.89 -89.80 17.75
CA VAL A 393 128.69 -89.53 18.56
C VAL A 393 128.65 -88.06 19.00
N ARG A 394 129.78 -87.47 19.38
CA ARG A 394 129.88 -86.04 19.71
C ARG A 394 129.53 -85.17 18.50
N ALA A 395 130.10 -85.46 17.33
CA ALA A 395 129.82 -84.72 16.10
C ALA A 395 128.35 -84.83 15.67
N LEU A 396 127.73 -86.01 15.86
CA LEU A 396 126.31 -86.23 15.61
C LEU A 396 125.43 -85.46 16.60
N ALA A 397 125.81 -85.43 17.88
CA ALA A 397 125.14 -84.66 18.91
C ALA A 397 125.25 -83.14 18.67
N ASP A 398 126.42 -82.64 18.25
CA ASP A 398 126.61 -81.24 17.82
C ASP A 398 125.72 -80.88 16.63
N ARG A 399 125.64 -81.77 15.62
CA ARG A 399 124.77 -81.59 14.45
C ARG A 399 123.29 -81.63 14.83
N SER A 400 122.91 -82.48 15.78
CA SER A 400 121.55 -82.56 16.34
C SER A 400 121.17 -81.30 17.13
N GLN A 401 122.08 -80.77 17.96
CA GLN A 401 121.88 -79.49 18.65
C GLN A 401 121.73 -78.32 17.66
N HIS A 402 122.55 -78.27 16.62
CA HIS A 402 122.44 -77.25 15.59
C HIS A 402 121.11 -77.34 14.82
N SER A 403 120.71 -78.56 14.43
CA SER A 403 119.46 -78.79 13.71
C SER A 403 118.23 -78.47 14.56
N THR A 404 118.23 -78.83 15.85
CA THR A 404 117.14 -78.49 16.77
C THR A 404 117.04 -76.97 17.01
N ALA A 405 118.16 -76.25 17.09
CA ALA A 405 118.16 -74.78 17.16
C ALA A 405 117.54 -74.14 15.89
N GLN A 406 117.86 -74.65 14.70
CA GLN A 406 117.23 -74.20 13.45
C GLN A 406 115.72 -74.48 13.43
N VAL A 407 115.29 -75.66 13.90
CA VAL A 407 113.85 -75.99 14.01
C VAL A 407 113.15 -75.07 15.01
N GLN A 408 113.78 -74.71 16.14
CA GLN A 408 113.22 -73.75 17.10
C GLN A 408 113.03 -72.37 16.49
N GLU A 409 113.98 -71.90 15.68
CA GLU A 409 113.84 -70.64 14.94
C GLU A 409 112.65 -70.70 13.97
N ILE A 410 112.50 -71.79 13.21
CA ILE A 410 111.36 -72.00 12.31
C ILE A 410 110.03 -72.02 13.08
N LEU A 411 109.95 -72.73 14.21
CA LEU A 411 108.74 -72.76 15.04
C LEU A 411 108.39 -71.38 15.60
N ALA A 412 109.39 -70.59 16.00
CA ALA A 412 109.18 -69.20 16.44
C ALA A 412 108.72 -68.29 15.30
N GLN A 413 109.18 -68.52 14.06
CA GLN A 413 108.66 -67.84 12.88
C GLN A 413 107.21 -68.25 12.57
N ILE A 414 106.87 -69.55 12.67
CA ILE A 414 105.51 -70.06 12.48
C ILE A 414 104.55 -69.45 13.52
N LEU A 415 104.93 -69.43 14.81
CA LEU A 415 104.09 -68.84 15.85
C LEU A 415 103.81 -67.36 15.58
N ARG A 416 104.82 -66.57 15.18
CA ARG A 416 104.63 -65.16 14.79
C ARG A 416 103.71 -65.01 13.57
N ALA A 417 103.84 -65.89 12.58
CA ALA A 417 102.95 -65.88 11.40
C ALA A 417 101.49 -66.21 11.78
N ILE A 418 101.29 -67.14 12.73
CA ILE A 418 99.96 -67.47 13.24
C ILE A 418 99.36 -66.30 14.03
N GLU A 419 100.14 -65.62 14.88
CA GLU A 419 99.68 -64.42 15.61
C GLU A 419 99.23 -63.31 14.64
N GLN A 420 99.99 -63.08 13.56
CA GLN A 420 99.60 -62.15 12.51
C GLN A 420 98.32 -62.59 11.78
N ALA A 421 98.19 -63.88 11.46
CA ALA A 421 96.99 -64.41 10.82
C ALA A 421 95.76 -64.25 11.73
N THR A 422 95.88 -64.52 13.03
CA THR A 422 94.80 -64.33 14.02
C THR A 422 94.37 -62.87 14.07
N ALA A 423 95.31 -61.91 14.08
CA ALA A 423 94.97 -60.48 14.06
C ALA A 423 94.17 -60.07 12.81
N VAL A 424 94.49 -60.64 11.64
CA VAL A 424 93.75 -60.41 10.39
C VAL A 424 92.35 -61.03 10.44
N VAL A 425 92.22 -62.22 11.01
CA VAL A 425 90.93 -62.92 11.18
C VAL A 425 90.01 -62.18 12.16
N GLU A 426 90.53 -61.69 13.28
CA GLU A 426 89.80 -60.85 14.25
C GLU A 426 89.31 -59.52 13.65
N GLU A 427 90.16 -58.86 12.84
CA GLU A 427 89.73 -57.69 12.06
C GLU A 427 88.65 -58.07 11.04
N GLY A 428 88.77 -59.24 10.40
CA GLY A 428 87.74 -59.79 9.52
C GLY A 428 86.41 -59.99 10.23
N HIS A 429 86.42 -60.56 11.45
CA HIS A 429 85.22 -60.77 12.27
C HIS A 429 84.54 -59.44 12.58
N ARG A 430 85.30 -58.44 13.05
CA ARG A 430 84.77 -57.09 13.32
C ARG A 430 84.16 -56.44 12.08
N ARG A 431 84.76 -56.63 10.90
CA ARG A 431 84.21 -56.10 9.63
C ARG A 431 82.95 -56.83 9.20
N ALA A 432 82.87 -58.15 9.39
CA ALA A 432 81.67 -58.93 9.10
C ALA A 432 80.49 -58.50 9.99
N ASP A 433 80.72 -58.34 11.30
CA ASP A 433 79.72 -57.84 12.24
C ASP A 433 79.24 -56.43 11.89
N ALA A 434 80.16 -55.52 11.55
CA ALA A 434 79.82 -54.18 11.08
C ALA A 434 79.01 -54.23 9.76
N GLY A 435 79.38 -55.12 8.84
CA GLY A 435 78.67 -55.37 7.58
C GLY A 435 77.23 -55.83 7.82
N ARG A 436 77.03 -56.78 8.74
CA ARG A 436 75.69 -57.28 9.13
C ARG A 436 74.82 -56.15 9.71
N ALA A 437 75.39 -55.31 10.57
CA ALA A 437 74.67 -54.18 11.14
C ALA A 437 74.29 -53.11 10.09
N VAL A 438 75.17 -52.84 9.11
CA VAL A 438 74.87 -51.93 7.99
C VAL A 438 73.77 -52.51 7.10
N ALA A 439 73.88 -53.78 6.71
CA ALA A 439 72.87 -54.43 5.89
C ALA A 439 71.49 -54.47 6.58
N GLY A 440 71.45 -54.76 7.89
CA GLY A 440 70.21 -54.71 8.68
C GLY A 440 69.55 -53.33 8.67
N ARG A 441 70.31 -52.25 8.85
CA ARG A 441 69.79 -50.86 8.78
C ARG A 441 69.31 -50.49 7.38
N ALA A 442 69.98 -50.97 6.33
CA ALA A 442 69.52 -50.80 4.96
C ALA A 442 68.16 -51.47 4.74
N GLY A 443 67.98 -52.72 5.20
CA GLY A 443 66.70 -53.43 5.08
C GLY A 443 65.56 -52.76 5.85
N GLU A 444 65.83 -52.22 7.04
CA GLU A 444 64.83 -51.43 7.77
C GLU A 444 64.43 -50.15 7.01
N SER A 445 65.40 -49.49 6.35
CA SER A 445 65.14 -48.30 5.55
C SER A 445 64.30 -48.62 4.30
N ILE A 446 64.56 -49.75 3.64
CA ILE A 446 63.76 -50.24 2.50
C ILE A 446 62.32 -50.55 2.94
N ARG A 447 62.12 -51.21 4.09
CA ARG A 447 60.77 -51.43 4.64
C ARG A 447 60.02 -50.13 4.92
N ARG A 448 60.71 -49.13 5.48
CA ARG A 448 60.12 -47.80 5.70
C ARG A 448 59.75 -47.10 4.38
N LEU A 449 60.55 -47.26 3.33
CA LEU A 449 60.24 -46.77 2.00
C LEU A 449 59.00 -47.49 1.41
N SER A 450 58.93 -48.81 1.54
CA SER A 450 57.78 -49.61 1.10
C SER A 450 56.47 -49.17 1.76
N ASP A 451 56.47 -48.93 3.08
CA ASP A 451 55.29 -48.39 3.78
C ASP A 451 54.90 -47.00 3.24
N ALA A 452 55.87 -46.10 3.05
CA ALA A 452 55.62 -44.77 2.50
C ALA A 452 55.01 -44.84 1.08
N ILE A 453 55.49 -45.74 0.23
CA ILE A 453 54.95 -45.99 -1.12
C ILE A 453 53.51 -46.49 -1.05
N MET A 454 53.21 -47.43 -0.16
CA MET A 454 51.85 -47.94 0.06
C MET A 454 50.88 -46.85 0.51
N ARG A 455 51.31 -45.96 1.41
CA ARG A 455 50.49 -44.80 1.82
C ARG A 455 50.28 -43.83 0.67
N SER A 456 51.30 -43.56 -0.15
CA SER A 456 51.19 -42.70 -1.34
C SER A 456 50.21 -43.27 -2.37
N SER A 457 50.23 -44.58 -2.60
CA SER A 457 49.27 -45.26 -3.49
C SER A 457 47.83 -45.13 -2.99
N ARG A 458 47.60 -45.30 -1.69
CA ARG A 458 46.28 -45.10 -1.08
C ARG A 458 45.79 -43.66 -1.23
N ALA A 459 46.64 -42.68 -0.94
CA ALA A 459 46.32 -41.27 -1.10
C ALA A 459 46.00 -40.92 -2.57
N ALA A 460 46.77 -41.44 -3.53
CA ALA A 460 46.52 -41.23 -4.95
C ALA A 460 45.18 -41.86 -5.39
N THR A 461 44.81 -43.01 -4.85
CA THR A 461 43.50 -43.64 -5.09
C THR A 461 42.35 -42.77 -4.57
N GLU A 462 42.48 -42.22 -3.36
CA GLU A 462 41.50 -41.30 -2.78
C GLU A 462 41.37 -40.02 -3.62
N ILE A 463 42.49 -39.45 -4.07
CA ILE A 463 42.49 -38.28 -4.96
C ILE A 463 41.79 -38.60 -6.28
N ALA A 464 42.08 -39.74 -6.91
CA ALA A 464 41.45 -40.14 -8.17
C ALA A 464 39.92 -40.28 -8.02
N ASN A 465 39.46 -40.89 -6.91
CA ASN A 465 38.04 -41.04 -6.62
C ASN A 465 37.36 -39.71 -6.32
N GLY A 466 37.97 -38.88 -5.46
CA GLY A 466 37.45 -37.55 -5.15
C GLY A 466 37.39 -36.63 -6.38
N THR A 467 38.38 -36.71 -7.26
CA THR A 467 38.40 -35.96 -8.53
C THR A 467 37.29 -36.42 -9.47
N ARG A 468 36.99 -37.71 -9.54
CA ARG A 468 35.86 -38.24 -10.33
C ARG A 468 34.52 -37.69 -9.83
N GLU A 469 34.30 -37.72 -8.51
CA GLU A 469 33.10 -37.15 -7.89
C GLU A 469 32.98 -35.64 -8.14
N GLN A 470 34.09 -34.91 -8.04
CA GLN A 470 34.13 -33.48 -8.36
C GLN A 470 33.78 -33.20 -9.83
N ALA A 471 34.27 -34.01 -10.78
CA ALA A 471 33.94 -33.88 -12.19
C ALA A 471 32.45 -34.11 -12.47
N GLU A 472 31.82 -35.10 -11.82
CA GLU A 472 30.37 -35.31 -11.87
C GLU A 472 29.60 -34.12 -11.26
N GLY A 473 30.10 -33.59 -10.15
CA GLY A 473 29.59 -32.38 -9.50
C GLY A 473 29.55 -31.18 -10.46
N VAL A 474 30.65 -30.91 -11.15
CA VAL A 474 30.73 -29.86 -12.18
C VAL A 474 29.71 -30.07 -13.30
N GLY A 475 29.51 -31.32 -13.74
CA GLY A 475 28.48 -31.65 -14.73
C GLY A 475 27.07 -31.22 -14.29
N ARG A 476 26.71 -31.48 -13.03
CA ARG A 476 25.42 -31.06 -12.46
C ARG A 476 25.30 -29.53 -12.35
N ILE A 477 26.37 -28.86 -11.93
CA ILE A 477 26.40 -27.40 -11.81
C ILE A 477 26.25 -26.76 -13.19
N THR A 478 26.98 -27.25 -14.20
CA THR A 478 26.87 -26.78 -15.59
C THR A 478 25.43 -26.85 -16.10
N GLY A 479 24.76 -27.98 -15.89
CA GLY A 479 23.34 -28.11 -16.27
C GLY A 479 22.41 -27.17 -15.51
N ALA A 480 22.72 -26.81 -14.26
CA ALA A 480 21.96 -25.81 -13.50
C ALA A 480 22.18 -24.39 -14.03
N VAL A 481 23.43 -24.04 -14.36
CA VAL A 481 23.78 -22.73 -14.95
C VAL A 481 23.11 -22.54 -16.32
N GLN A 482 23.08 -23.59 -17.16
CA GLN A 482 22.35 -23.55 -18.44
C GLN A 482 20.84 -23.33 -18.27
N ARG A 483 20.23 -23.85 -17.20
CA ARG A 483 18.82 -23.55 -16.87
C ARG A 483 18.63 -22.10 -16.43
N ILE A 484 19.58 -21.55 -15.66
CA ILE A 484 19.56 -20.14 -15.26
C ILE A 484 19.69 -19.24 -16.49
N ALA A 485 20.62 -19.53 -17.40
CA ALA A 485 20.80 -18.77 -18.64
C ALA A 485 19.51 -18.74 -19.47
N ARG A 486 18.89 -19.91 -19.72
CA ARG A 486 17.60 -19.99 -20.43
C ARG A 486 16.49 -19.23 -19.71
N SER A 487 16.39 -19.36 -18.39
CA SER A 487 15.37 -18.64 -17.61
C SER A 487 15.56 -17.13 -17.70
N ALA A 488 16.80 -16.65 -17.79
CA ALA A 488 17.11 -15.22 -17.97
C ALA A 488 16.72 -14.74 -19.38
N GLU A 489 16.97 -15.55 -20.42
CA GLU A 489 16.53 -15.26 -21.80
C GLU A 489 15.00 -15.23 -21.93
N GLU A 490 14.31 -16.23 -21.36
CA GLU A 490 12.85 -16.27 -21.30
C GLU A 490 12.27 -15.08 -20.51
N GLY A 491 12.93 -14.71 -19.40
CA GLY A 491 12.61 -13.53 -18.62
C GLY A 491 12.71 -12.26 -19.45
N ALA A 492 13.82 -12.06 -20.17
CA ALA A 492 14.02 -10.92 -21.07
C ALA A 492 12.93 -10.85 -22.16
N ALA A 493 12.56 -11.98 -22.77
CA ALA A 493 11.47 -12.03 -23.74
C ALA A 493 10.10 -11.72 -23.12
N GLY A 494 9.87 -12.16 -21.89
CA GLY A 494 8.66 -11.84 -21.12
C GLY A 494 8.53 -10.34 -20.82
N ILE A 495 9.65 -9.71 -20.49
CA ILE A 495 9.73 -8.28 -20.19
C ILE A 495 9.43 -7.44 -21.44
N GLY A 496 9.90 -7.85 -22.62
CA GLY A 496 9.53 -7.18 -23.87
C GLY A 496 8.01 -7.18 -24.14
N ARG A 497 7.29 -8.22 -23.71
CA ARG A 497 5.81 -8.23 -23.79
C ARG A 497 5.18 -7.27 -22.78
N LEU A 498 5.73 -7.17 -21.58
CA LEU A 498 5.30 -6.19 -20.55
C LEU A 498 5.47 -4.75 -21.04
N GLU A 499 6.61 -4.41 -21.63
CA GLU A 499 6.85 -3.08 -22.21
C GLU A 499 5.81 -2.75 -23.30
N GLY A 500 5.48 -3.73 -24.15
CA GLY A 500 4.43 -3.61 -25.16
C GLY A 500 3.03 -3.42 -24.57
N ALA A 501 2.70 -4.16 -23.51
CA ALA A 501 1.44 -4.02 -22.79
C ALA A 501 1.32 -2.63 -22.13
N SER A 502 2.36 -2.16 -21.43
CA SER A 502 2.40 -0.82 -20.86
C SER A 502 2.25 0.28 -21.91
N ARG A 503 2.89 0.13 -23.08
CA ARG A 503 2.67 1.09 -24.18
C ARG A 503 1.20 1.14 -24.62
N SER A 504 0.56 -0.02 -24.72
CA SER A 504 -0.86 -0.13 -25.09
C SER A 504 -1.77 0.48 -24.03
N ILE A 505 -1.49 0.25 -22.74
CA ILE A 505 -2.23 0.87 -21.63
C ILE A 505 -2.14 2.40 -21.69
N ARG A 506 -0.93 2.96 -21.86
CA ARG A 506 -0.77 4.42 -22.03
C ARG A 506 -1.58 4.97 -23.20
N GLU A 507 -1.59 4.29 -24.34
CA GLU A 507 -2.40 4.69 -25.50
C GLU A 507 -3.91 4.64 -25.21
N HIS A 508 -4.38 3.64 -24.46
CA HIS A 508 -5.78 3.55 -24.04
C HIS A 508 -6.15 4.61 -23.02
N SER A 509 -5.30 4.89 -22.04
CA SER A 509 -5.50 5.98 -21.06
C SER A 509 -5.56 7.34 -21.73
N ALA A 510 -4.66 7.61 -22.69
CA ALA A 510 -4.66 8.85 -23.47
C ALA A 510 -5.96 9.00 -24.27
N ARG A 511 -6.45 7.93 -24.90
CA ARG A 511 -7.74 7.92 -25.59
C ARG A 511 -8.91 8.16 -24.63
N MET A 512 -8.90 7.52 -23.46
CA MET A 512 -9.94 7.70 -22.43
C MET A 512 -9.97 9.15 -21.91
N ARG A 513 -8.80 9.74 -21.69
CA ARG A 513 -8.66 11.15 -21.32
C ARG A 513 -9.21 12.08 -22.40
N ALA A 514 -8.88 11.84 -23.67
CA ALA A 514 -9.42 12.62 -24.79
C ALA A 514 -10.95 12.53 -24.91
N LEU A 515 -11.53 11.35 -24.62
CA LEU A 515 -12.99 11.17 -24.58
C LEU A 515 -13.63 11.94 -23.42
N VAL A 516 -12.99 11.96 -22.26
CA VAL A 516 -13.43 12.71 -21.07
C VAL A 516 -13.30 14.22 -21.28
N GLU A 517 -12.24 14.70 -21.95
CA GLU A 517 -12.03 16.13 -22.26
C GLU A 517 -13.13 16.71 -23.18
N ARG A 518 -13.84 15.86 -23.93
CA ARG A 518 -15.00 16.29 -24.74
C ARG A 518 -16.19 16.74 -23.86
N TYR A 519 -16.27 16.27 -22.62
CA TYR A 519 -17.30 16.71 -21.68
C TYR A 519 -16.85 18.00 -20.99
N ARG A 520 -17.60 19.08 -21.24
CA ARG A 520 -17.38 20.37 -20.59
C ARG A 520 -17.92 20.30 -19.16
N THR A 521 -17.09 19.81 -18.25
CA THR A 521 -17.36 19.92 -16.82
C THR A 521 -17.14 21.37 -16.40
N ALA A 522 -18.09 21.95 -15.69
CA ALA A 522 -17.81 23.22 -15.03
C ALA A 522 -16.64 22.98 -14.09
N VAL A 523 -15.54 23.71 -14.26
CA VAL A 523 -14.51 23.88 -13.23
C VAL A 523 -15.14 24.71 -12.10
N LEU A 524 -16.13 24.13 -11.42
CA LEU A 524 -16.78 24.69 -10.24
C LEU A 524 -15.83 24.69 -9.04
N GLY A 525 -14.68 23.99 -9.12
CA GLY A 525 -13.61 24.06 -8.14
C GLY A 525 -12.96 25.45 -8.00
N ALA A 526 -13.02 26.31 -9.02
CA ALA A 526 -12.41 27.65 -8.94
C ALA A 526 -13.42 28.78 -8.64
N VAL A 527 -14.68 28.65 -9.07
CA VAL A 527 -15.67 29.74 -8.97
C VAL A 527 -16.68 29.52 -7.82
N ALA A 528 -17.05 28.29 -7.46
CA ALA A 528 -17.86 28.06 -6.26
C ALA A 528 -17.06 28.26 -4.96
N LEU A 529 -15.73 28.08 -5.02
CA LEU A 529 -14.87 28.41 -3.89
C LEU A 529 -14.96 29.90 -3.58
N ALA A 530 -15.10 30.79 -4.57
CA ALA A 530 -15.13 32.24 -4.38
C ALA A 530 -16.41 32.80 -3.74
N LEU A 531 -17.51 32.03 -3.68
CA LEU A 531 -18.84 32.52 -3.24
C LEU A 531 -19.45 31.80 -2.03
N LEU A 532 -18.79 30.81 -1.44
CA LEU A 532 -19.15 30.35 -0.09
C LEU A 532 -18.90 31.48 0.93
N PRO A 533 -19.81 31.74 1.90
CA PRO A 533 -19.42 32.51 3.07
C PRO A 533 -18.20 31.84 3.69
N ALA A 534 -17.19 32.63 4.05
CA ALA A 534 -15.85 32.17 4.45
C ALA A 534 -15.84 31.11 5.59
N ALA A 535 -16.97 30.87 6.24
CA ALA A 535 -17.15 29.96 7.35
C ALA A 535 -17.41 28.48 6.97
N ALA A 536 -17.57 28.11 5.69
CA ALA A 536 -17.93 26.74 5.26
C ALA A 536 -17.00 26.13 4.19
N ARG A 537 -15.75 26.61 4.10
CA ARG A 537 -14.72 25.92 3.31
C ARG A 537 -13.99 24.95 4.23
N ALA A 538 -13.87 23.68 3.85
CA ALA A 538 -12.99 22.72 4.51
C ALA A 538 -11.59 23.32 4.68
N GLU A 539 -11.24 23.67 5.91
CA GLU A 539 -10.03 24.39 6.26
C GLU A 539 -8.92 23.38 6.60
N LEU A 540 -7.67 23.76 6.35
CA LEU A 540 -6.52 22.98 6.78
C LEU A 540 -6.07 23.59 8.10
N ILE A 541 -6.31 22.90 9.21
CA ILE A 541 -6.02 23.43 10.54
C ILE A 541 -4.70 22.82 11.01
N LEU A 542 -3.67 23.64 11.18
CA LEU A 542 -2.39 23.22 11.73
C LEU A 542 -2.39 23.44 13.25
N LEU A 543 -2.54 22.35 14.01
CA LEU A 543 -2.41 22.36 15.47
C LEU A 543 -0.95 22.17 15.87
N THR A 544 -0.35 23.13 16.57
CA THR A 544 1.08 23.04 16.94
C THR A 544 1.37 23.58 18.32
N GLN A 545 2.39 23.00 18.98
CA GLN A 545 2.92 23.47 20.26
C GLN A 545 4.13 24.39 20.02
N ALA A 546 3.91 25.71 19.96
CA ALA A 546 4.97 26.67 19.68
C ALA A 546 6.09 26.71 20.74
N GLU A 547 5.80 26.29 21.98
CA GLU A 547 6.78 26.22 23.08
C GLU A 547 7.92 25.23 22.83
N VAL A 548 7.76 24.28 21.90
CA VAL A 548 8.79 23.29 21.55
C VAL A 548 9.48 23.71 20.25
N PRO A 549 10.77 24.12 20.28
CA PRO A 549 11.46 24.65 19.09
C PRO A 549 11.47 23.71 17.88
N GLN A 550 11.53 22.39 18.12
CA GLN A 550 11.50 21.38 17.05
C GLN A 550 10.14 21.36 16.34
N TYR A 551 9.04 21.47 17.08
CA TYR A 551 7.69 21.51 16.51
C TYR A 551 7.40 22.83 15.78
N ALA A 552 7.99 23.93 16.26
CA ALA A 552 7.96 25.20 15.52
C ALA A 552 8.64 25.09 14.14
N GLN A 553 9.71 24.30 14.00
CA GLN A 553 10.34 24.04 12.70
C GLN A 553 9.45 23.22 11.76
N VAL A 554 8.81 22.15 12.27
CA VAL A 554 7.84 21.35 11.50
C VAL A 554 6.68 22.23 11.04
N ALA A 555 6.11 23.02 11.94
CA ALA A 555 5.00 23.92 11.64
C ALA A 555 5.39 24.99 10.62
N SER A 556 6.60 25.57 10.73
CA SER A 556 7.10 26.56 9.76
C SER A 556 7.35 25.94 8.38
N ALA A 557 7.87 24.71 8.32
CA ALA A 557 8.07 23.98 7.06
C ALA A 557 6.73 23.61 6.42
N PHE A 558 5.77 23.17 7.22
CA PHE A 558 4.41 22.91 6.78
C PHE A 558 3.74 24.19 6.24
N GLN A 559 3.79 25.30 6.99
CA GLN A 559 3.19 26.58 6.59
C GLN A 559 3.81 27.14 5.30
N ARG A 560 5.11 26.95 5.09
CA ARG A 560 5.76 27.31 3.81
C ARG A 560 5.22 26.48 2.64
N ALA A 561 4.92 25.21 2.85
CA ALA A 561 4.37 24.32 1.82
C ALA A 561 2.86 24.51 1.63
N ARG A 562 2.14 24.90 2.68
CA ARG A 562 0.68 25.14 2.70
C ARG A 562 0.38 26.48 3.41
N PRO A 563 0.52 27.61 2.69
CA PRO A 563 0.22 28.93 3.24
C PRO A 563 -1.28 29.12 3.55
N ASP A 564 -2.12 28.29 2.94
CA ASP A 564 -3.58 28.22 3.11
C ASP A 564 -4.01 27.58 4.44
N ALA A 565 -3.06 27.03 5.21
CA ALA A 565 -3.35 26.45 6.51
C ALA A 565 -3.53 27.51 7.60
N ARG A 566 -4.55 27.33 8.43
CA ARG A 566 -4.77 28.11 9.64
C ARG A 566 -4.03 27.48 10.81
N THR A 567 -3.01 28.16 11.30
CA THR A 567 -2.25 27.72 12.48
C THR A 567 -2.99 28.06 13.77
N VAL A 568 -3.16 27.06 14.62
CA VAL A 568 -3.76 27.17 15.95
C VAL A 568 -2.76 26.65 16.98
N GLU A 569 -2.37 27.52 17.91
CA GLU A 569 -1.57 27.12 19.05
C GLU A 569 -2.43 26.43 20.10
N ILE A 570 -1.80 25.51 20.83
CA ILE A 570 -2.52 24.60 21.72
C ILE A 570 -2.87 25.30 23.03
N GLY A 571 -4.17 25.44 23.31
CA GLY A 571 -4.71 25.89 24.60
C GLY A 571 -5.31 24.74 25.43
N PRO A 572 -5.96 25.04 26.57
CA PRO A 572 -6.60 24.04 27.43
C PRO A 572 -7.89 23.42 26.84
N ALA A 573 -8.44 24.01 25.78
CA ALA A 573 -9.65 23.52 25.10
C ALA A 573 -9.31 23.01 23.69
N PRO A 574 -10.03 21.99 23.17
CA PRO A 574 -9.85 21.52 21.80
C PRO A 574 -10.19 22.61 20.78
N PRO A 575 -9.55 22.61 19.60
CA PRO A 575 -9.87 23.54 18.52
C PRO A 575 -11.34 23.40 18.08
N ALA A 576 -11.95 24.52 17.68
CA ALA A 576 -13.23 24.48 16.99
C ALA A 576 -13.01 23.96 15.57
N VAL A 577 -13.34 22.69 15.34
CA VAL A 577 -13.17 21.98 14.05
C VAL A 577 -14.56 21.68 13.48
N GLN A 578 -14.75 21.92 12.19
CA GLN A 578 -15.99 21.60 11.49
C GLN A 578 -15.88 20.24 10.77
N GLU A 579 -17.04 19.66 10.46
CA GLU A 579 -17.10 18.41 9.70
C GLU A 579 -16.59 18.64 8.27
N GLY A 580 -15.50 17.95 7.89
CA GLY A 580 -14.81 18.12 6.61
C GLY A 580 -13.46 18.86 6.66
N ASP A 581 -13.10 19.46 7.80
CA ASP A 581 -11.76 20.03 8.01
C ASP A 581 -10.69 18.95 8.09
N VAL A 582 -9.44 19.28 7.74
CA VAL A 582 -8.29 18.38 7.94
C VAL A 582 -7.42 18.97 9.03
N VAL A 583 -7.25 18.24 10.13
CA VAL A 583 -6.44 18.68 11.26
C VAL A 583 -5.04 18.08 11.15
N VAL A 584 -4.03 18.93 10.98
CA VAL A 584 -2.63 18.52 11.03
C VAL A 584 -2.08 18.79 12.42
N ALA A 585 -1.81 17.73 13.16
CA ALA A 585 -1.37 17.81 14.55
C ALA A 585 0.15 17.62 14.66
N VAL A 586 0.86 18.69 14.99
CA VAL A 586 2.31 18.70 15.18
C VAL A 586 2.65 18.44 16.65
N GLY A 587 3.21 17.27 16.93
CA GLY A 587 3.63 16.84 18.26
C GLY A 587 2.55 16.11 19.07
N SER A 588 2.98 15.39 20.09
CA SER A 588 2.13 14.42 20.79
C SER A 588 0.93 15.05 21.52
N LYS A 589 1.07 16.23 22.15
CA LYS A 589 -0.10 16.86 22.81
C LYS A 589 -1.11 17.38 21.78
N ALA A 590 -0.62 17.87 20.64
CA ALA A 590 -1.47 18.31 19.53
C ALA A 590 -2.30 17.15 18.97
N PHE A 591 -1.62 16.02 18.79
CA PHE A 591 -2.22 14.80 18.28
C PHE A 591 -3.27 14.25 19.23
N GLU A 592 -2.98 14.20 20.53
CA GLU A 592 -3.95 13.75 21.53
C GLU A 592 -5.19 14.64 21.61
N LEU A 593 -5.03 15.96 21.50
CA LEU A 593 -6.16 16.89 21.49
C LEU A 593 -6.99 16.76 20.21
N ALA A 594 -6.34 16.62 19.04
CA ALA A 594 -7.04 16.40 17.78
C ALA A 594 -7.78 15.05 17.76
N ARG A 595 -7.15 14.00 18.30
CA ARG A 595 -7.73 12.65 18.39
C ARG A 595 -8.95 12.59 19.28
N ASN A 596 -8.94 13.31 20.40
CA ASN A 596 -10.03 13.32 21.39
C ASN A 596 -11.07 14.41 21.14
N ALA A 597 -10.87 15.27 20.13
CA ALA A 597 -11.83 16.32 19.80
C ALA A 597 -13.12 15.73 19.21
N PRO A 598 -14.30 16.29 19.57
CA PRO A 598 -15.59 15.82 19.11
C PRO A 598 -15.80 16.13 17.62
N GLY A 599 -16.38 15.18 16.87
CA GLY A 599 -16.67 15.30 15.43
C GLY A 599 -16.17 14.09 14.63
N THR A 600 -16.25 14.17 13.30
CA THR A 600 -15.67 13.19 12.37
C THR A 600 -14.82 13.95 11.36
N PHE A 601 -13.50 13.90 11.49
CA PHE A 601 -12.58 14.57 10.55
C PHE A 601 -11.24 13.83 10.41
N PRO A 602 -10.55 13.98 9.27
CA PRO A 602 -9.20 13.44 9.08
C PRO A 602 -8.17 14.10 10.01
N VAL A 603 -7.35 13.29 10.69
CA VAL A 603 -6.23 13.76 11.54
C VAL A 603 -4.91 13.32 10.92
N VAL A 604 -4.12 14.29 10.48
CA VAL A 604 -2.76 14.08 9.96
C VAL A 604 -1.76 14.36 11.07
N LEU A 605 -1.10 13.33 11.59
CA LEU A 605 -0.03 13.49 12.56
C LEU A 605 1.25 14.00 11.90
N ALA A 606 2.01 14.82 12.61
CA ALA A 606 3.34 15.29 12.19
C ALA A 606 4.27 15.35 13.41
N ALA A 607 5.44 14.72 13.32
CA ALA A 607 6.42 14.67 14.40
C ALA A 607 5.86 14.14 15.74
N VAL A 608 4.98 13.13 15.65
CA VAL A 608 4.49 12.38 16.81
C VAL A 608 5.32 11.11 16.96
N LEU A 609 5.85 10.90 18.16
CA LEU A 609 6.63 9.72 18.49
C LEU A 609 5.70 8.57 18.88
N ASN A 610 5.89 7.40 18.26
CA ASN A 610 5.10 6.19 18.49
C ASN A 610 3.57 6.46 18.52
N PRO A 611 2.99 6.99 17.42
CA PRO A 611 1.58 7.38 17.41
C PRO A 611 0.66 6.16 17.51
N ASP A 612 -0.32 6.25 18.39
CA ASP A 612 -1.46 5.33 18.41
C ASP A 612 -2.45 5.73 17.32
N LEU A 613 -2.51 4.94 16.24
CA LEU A 613 -3.39 5.18 15.10
C LEU A 613 -4.83 4.70 15.35
N SER A 614 -5.13 4.14 16.52
CA SER A 614 -6.49 3.78 16.89
C SER A 614 -7.28 5.02 17.34
N GLY A 615 -8.55 5.08 16.96
CA GLY A 615 -9.40 6.22 17.29
C GLY A 615 -10.70 6.25 16.49
N ARG A 616 -11.50 7.29 16.76
CA ARG A 616 -12.77 7.55 16.05
C ARG A 616 -12.59 8.25 14.70
N HIS A 617 -11.39 8.78 14.44
CA HIS A 617 -11.05 9.59 13.26
C HIS A 617 -10.24 8.77 12.25
N ALA A 618 -10.21 9.21 10.99
CA ALA A 618 -9.24 8.69 10.02
C ALA A 618 -7.86 9.27 10.37
N ILE A 619 -6.94 8.44 10.86
CA ILE A 619 -5.63 8.87 11.34
C ILE A 619 -4.54 8.35 10.39
N GLY A 620 -3.67 9.25 9.95
CA GLY A 620 -2.44 8.94 9.21
C GLY A 620 -1.48 10.11 9.28
N GLY A 621 -0.43 10.15 8.46
CA GLY A 621 0.54 11.26 8.48
C GLY A 621 1.98 10.83 8.58
N VAL A 622 2.80 11.69 9.17
CA VAL A 622 4.27 11.56 9.19
C VAL A 622 4.78 11.47 10.62
N PRO A 623 5.18 10.27 11.07
CA PRO A 623 5.66 10.07 12.43
C PRO A 623 7.02 10.78 12.62
N MET A 624 7.46 10.92 13.86
CA MET A 624 8.76 11.54 14.16
C MET A 624 9.93 10.64 13.74
N GLU A 625 9.67 9.35 13.65
CA GLU A 625 10.59 8.31 13.22
C GLU A 625 11.03 8.55 11.77
N ALA A 626 12.35 8.55 11.57
CA ALA A 626 12.92 8.49 10.23
C ALA A 626 12.62 7.13 9.59
N ARG A 627 12.63 7.07 8.26
CA ARG A 627 12.47 5.84 7.48
C ARG A 627 13.41 4.71 7.98
N PRO A 628 12.86 3.59 8.49
CA PRO A 628 13.65 2.44 8.94
C PRO A 628 14.63 1.90 7.89
N ALA A 629 14.28 2.02 6.60
CA ALA A 629 15.16 1.63 5.49
C ALA A 629 16.47 2.44 5.46
N ASP A 630 16.42 3.74 5.76
CA ASP A 630 17.60 4.62 5.74
C ASP A 630 18.59 4.21 6.85
N ALA A 631 18.09 3.81 8.03
CA ALA A 631 18.91 3.32 9.14
C ALA A 631 19.63 2.00 8.84
N LEU A 632 18.93 1.04 8.24
CA LEU A 632 19.51 -0.26 7.88
C LEU A 632 20.50 -0.15 6.71
N ALA A 633 20.20 0.69 5.72
CA ALA A 633 21.12 0.96 4.62
C ALA A 633 22.42 1.59 5.14
N ALA A 634 22.31 2.57 6.05
CA ALA A 634 23.45 3.20 6.70
C ALA A 634 24.25 2.23 7.58
N LEU A 635 23.57 1.37 8.36
CA LEU A 635 24.23 0.31 9.13
C LEU A 635 25.03 -0.62 8.22
N LYS A 636 24.45 -1.07 7.10
CA LYS A 636 25.15 -2.00 6.19
C LYS A 636 26.31 -1.36 5.44
N ALA A 637 26.20 -0.08 5.10
CA ALA A 637 27.30 0.67 4.53
C ALA A 637 28.46 0.80 5.53
N LEU A 638 28.15 1.04 6.82
CA LEU A 638 29.13 1.23 7.89
C LEU A 638 29.72 -0.09 8.43
N ALA A 639 28.91 -1.15 8.49
CA ALA A 639 29.27 -2.46 9.04
C ALA A 639 28.70 -3.60 8.16
N PRO A 640 29.34 -3.93 7.02
CA PRO A 640 28.82 -4.92 6.08
C PRO A 640 28.63 -6.32 6.67
N SER A 641 29.46 -6.67 7.66
CA SER A 641 29.49 -7.98 8.34
C SER A 641 28.31 -8.26 9.27
N VAL A 642 27.54 -7.25 9.66
CA VAL A 642 26.39 -7.38 10.59
C VAL A 642 25.31 -8.26 9.99
N ARG A 643 24.89 -9.35 10.65
CA ARG A 643 23.82 -10.24 10.16
C ARG A 643 22.61 -10.26 11.10
N ARG A 644 22.83 -10.06 12.40
CA ARG A 644 21.80 -10.05 13.44
C ARG A 644 21.76 -8.71 14.14
N VAL A 645 20.61 -8.05 14.15
CA VAL A 645 20.40 -6.76 14.80
C VAL A 645 19.35 -6.91 15.89
N LEU A 646 19.72 -6.59 17.13
CA LEU A 646 18.78 -6.50 18.24
C LEU A 646 18.04 -5.17 18.14
N VAL A 647 16.72 -5.22 17.98
CA VAL A 647 15.87 -4.02 17.91
C VAL A 647 15.13 -3.86 19.23
N LEU A 648 15.42 -2.79 19.97
CA LEU A 648 14.68 -2.44 21.18
C LEU A 648 13.55 -1.48 20.82
N HIS A 649 12.31 -1.85 21.16
CA HIS A 649 11.13 -1.08 20.79
C HIS A 649 10.09 -1.00 21.93
N PRO A 650 9.19 0.00 21.91
CA PRO A 650 8.06 0.06 22.83
C PRO A 650 7.11 -1.13 22.73
N PRO A 651 6.36 -1.46 23.81
CA PRO A 651 5.28 -2.44 23.72
C PRO A 651 4.19 -1.96 22.74
N GLY A 652 3.66 -2.88 21.94
CA GLY A 652 2.69 -2.61 20.87
C GLY A 652 3.25 -2.93 19.49
N ALA A 653 2.37 -3.30 18.55
CA ALA A 653 2.76 -3.52 17.15
C ALA A 653 2.84 -2.17 16.44
N THR A 654 4.00 -1.53 16.47
CA THR A 654 4.20 -0.23 15.81
C THR A 654 4.30 -0.41 14.28
N PRO A 655 3.68 0.46 13.46
CA PRO A 655 3.87 0.44 12.01
C PRO A 655 5.35 0.50 11.60
N VAL A 656 6.16 1.22 12.39
CA VAL A 656 7.62 1.35 12.23
C VAL A 656 8.33 -0.01 12.25
N LEU A 657 7.93 -0.92 13.14
CA LEU A 657 8.54 -2.24 13.25
C LEU A 657 8.26 -3.11 12.01
N SER A 658 7.05 -3.01 11.46
CA SER A 658 6.69 -3.74 10.24
C SER A 658 7.52 -3.27 9.03
N GLU A 659 7.75 -1.96 8.90
CA GLU A 659 8.62 -1.42 7.86
C GLU A 659 10.09 -1.78 8.09
N ALA A 660 10.55 -1.76 9.35
CA ALA A 660 11.90 -2.19 9.70
C ALA A 660 12.16 -3.67 9.32
N GLN A 661 11.20 -4.56 9.56
CA GLN A 661 11.27 -5.97 9.16
C GLN A 661 11.34 -6.13 7.63
N ALA A 662 10.49 -5.39 6.89
CA ALA A 662 10.51 -5.40 5.43
C ALA A 662 11.83 -4.84 4.85
N ALA A 663 12.40 -3.80 5.48
CA ALA A 663 13.70 -3.25 5.10
C ALA A 663 14.85 -4.22 5.41
N ALA A 664 14.80 -4.93 6.54
CA ALA A 664 15.83 -5.89 6.91
C ALA A 664 15.91 -7.06 5.93
N ALA A 665 14.77 -7.59 5.47
CA ALA A 665 14.72 -8.66 4.47
C ALA A 665 15.48 -8.30 3.18
N ARG A 666 15.40 -7.04 2.72
CA ARG A 666 16.10 -6.56 1.52
C ARG A 666 17.63 -6.54 1.66
N HIS A 667 18.14 -6.46 2.89
CA HIS A 667 19.58 -6.33 3.17
C HIS A 667 20.22 -7.60 3.76
N GLY A 668 19.51 -8.75 3.78
CA GLY A 668 19.98 -9.97 4.45
C GLY A 668 20.10 -9.80 5.98
N VAL A 669 19.29 -8.88 6.51
CA VAL A 669 19.03 -8.47 7.89
C VAL A 669 18.23 -9.43 8.76
N THR A 670 18.74 -10.13 9.77
CA THR A 670 17.84 -10.75 10.78
C THR A 670 17.61 -9.79 11.94
N LEU A 671 16.37 -9.36 12.16
CA LEU A 671 16.00 -8.53 13.32
C LEU A 671 15.51 -9.41 14.47
N ASP A 672 16.16 -9.29 15.64
CA ASP A 672 15.61 -9.80 16.90
C ASP A 672 14.91 -8.64 17.62
N ALA A 673 13.59 -8.52 17.43
CA ALA A 673 12.80 -7.45 18.01
C ALA A 673 12.40 -7.77 19.46
N ARG A 674 12.76 -6.89 20.39
CA ARG A 674 12.45 -7.01 21.82
C ARG A 674 11.63 -5.81 22.27
N ALA A 675 10.38 -6.09 22.65
CA ALA A 675 9.51 -5.13 23.30
C ALA A 675 10.02 -4.86 24.73
N MET A 676 10.24 -3.60 25.07
CA MET A 676 10.66 -3.16 26.39
C MET A 676 9.51 -2.38 27.05
N PRO A 677 8.59 -3.05 27.78
CA PRO A 677 7.49 -2.37 28.48
C PRO A 677 7.96 -1.54 29.67
N ASP A 678 8.99 -2.03 30.38
CA ASP A 678 9.67 -1.33 31.47
C ASP A 678 11.18 -1.37 31.25
N LEU A 679 11.88 -0.33 31.71
CA LEU A 679 13.35 -0.24 31.70
C LEU A 679 13.97 -0.63 33.05
N THR A 680 13.16 -0.98 34.06
CA THR A 680 13.65 -1.52 35.33
C THR A 680 14.42 -2.83 35.09
N GLY A 681 15.66 -2.92 35.58
CA GLY A 681 16.50 -4.11 35.38
C GLY A 681 17.16 -4.22 34.00
N LEU A 682 17.17 -3.14 33.21
CA LEU A 682 17.88 -3.06 31.92
C LEU A 682 19.37 -3.40 32.08
N ASP A 683 19.96 -3.04 33.22
CA ASP A 683 21.35 -3.33 33.59
C ASP A 683 21.69 -4.82 33.61
N LYS A 684 20.72 -5.66 33.96
CA LYS A 684 20.84 -7.14 33.99
C LYS A 684 20.42 -7.77 32.67
N THR A 685 19.34 -7.28 32.08
CA THR A 685 18.69 -7.93 30.92
C THR A 685 19.40 -7.61 29.60
N PHE A 686 19.88 -6.37 29.43
CA PHE A 686 20.53 -5.93 28.20
C PHE A 686 21.82 -6.72 27.88
N PRO A 687 22.71 -7.01 28.84
CA PRO A 687 23.84 -7.93 28.66
C PRO A 687 23.53 -9.25 27.96
N GLU A 688 22.44 -9.91 28.35
CA GLU A 688 22.04 -11.22 27.83
C GLU A 688 21.48 -11.10 26.41
N LEU A 689 20.65 -10.08 26.17
CA LEU A 689 20.07 -9.80 24.86
C LEU A 689 21.15 -9.41 23.84
N ALA A 690 22.10 -8.56 24.23
CA ALA A 690 23.15 -8.07 23.36
C ALA A 690 24.20 -9.16 23.02
N ALA A 691 24.35 -10.21 23.82
CA ALA A 691 25.36 -11.25 23.62
C ALA A 691 25.21 -12.02 22.28
N ARG A 692 24.02 -12.00 21.68
CA ARG A 692 23.70 -12.70 20.42
C ARG A 692 23.55 -11.77 19.22
N ALA A 693 23.78 -10.48 19.40
CA ALA A 693 23.55 -9.45 18.38
C ALA A 693 24.87 -8.91 17.84
N ASP A 694 24.90 -8.64 16.53
CA ASP A 694 26.05 -8.03 15.85
C ASP A 694 25.92 -6.50 15.83
N ALA A 695 24.72 -5.96 16.04
CA ALA A 695 24.43 -4.54 16.24
C ALA A 695 23.16 -4.36 17.10
N VAL A 696 23.00 -3.19 17.71
CA VAL A 696 21.80 -2.81 18.46
C VAL A 696 21.15 -1.61 17.79
N TRP A 697 19.82 -1.65 17.65
CA TRP A 697 19.03 -0.55 17.12
C TRP A 697 17.95 -0.15 18.11
N LEU A 698 17.93 1.12 18.48
CA LEU A 698 16.87 1.71 19.28
C LEU A 698 15.82 2.31 18.35
N LEU A 699 14.60 1.78 18.36
CA LEU A 699 13.47 2.51 17.79
C LEU A 699 13.16 3.72 18.68
N ALA A 700 12.71 4.80 18.06
CA ALA A 700 12.52 6.04 18.77
C ALA A 700 11.44 5.88 19.86
N ASP A 701 11.80 6.24 21.10
CA ASP A 701 10.93 6.17 22.27
C ASP A 701 11.40 7.17 23.32
N ALA A 702 10.47 7.85 23.99
CA ALA A 702 10.79 8.84 25.01
C ALA A 702 11.59 8.25 26.18
N ARG A 703 11.39 6.96 26.50
CA ARG A 703 12.10 6.25 27.58
C ARG A 703 13.56 5.98 27.20
N PHE A 704 13.84 5.65 25.94
CA PHE A 704 15.22 5.51 25.44
C PHE A 704 15.90 6.87 25.25
N ALA A 705 15.13 7.94 25.06
CA ALA A 705 15.65 9.30 24.95
C ALA A 705 16.10 9.90 26.29
N ARG A 706 15.75 9.26 27.43
CA ARG A 706 16.19 9.74 28.75
C ARG A 706 17.72 9.74 28.84
N PRO A 707 18.36 10.84 29.30
CA PRO A 707 19.82 10.96 29.28
C PRO A 707 20.57 9.87 30.05
N ASP A 708 20.02 9.38 31.16
CA ASP A 708 20.57 8.29 31.96
C ASP A 708 20.53 6.96 31.21
N VAL A 709 19.40 6.65 30.57
CA VAL A 709 19.20 5.42 29.78
C VAL A 709 20.06 5.43 28.51
N ALA A 710 20.05 6.53 27.76
CA ALA A 710 20.82 6.68 26.54
C ALA A 710 22.33 6.51 26.80
N LYS A 711 22.86 7.16 27.85
CA LYS A 711 24.26 7.01 28.26
C LYS A 711 24.59 5.58 28.65
N TYR A 712 23.72 4.91 29.42
CA TYR A 712 23.92 3.52 29.80
C TYR A 712 23.99 2.61 28.56
N LEU A 713 23.04 2.71 27.63
CA LEU A 713 22.99 1.87 26.43
C LEU A 713 24.20 2.10 25.52
N VAL A 714 24.60 3.36 25.31
CA VAL A 714 25.82 3.69 24.56
C VAL A 714 27.06 3.07 25.22
N ALA A 715 27.24 3.27 26.52
CA ALA A 715 28.38 2.74 27.26
C ALA A 715 28.42 1.19 27.24
N ALA A 716 27.27 0.55 27.44
CA ALA A 716 27.16 -0.91 27.43
C ALA A 716 27.47 -1.52 26.04
N CYS A 717 27.06 -0.85 24.96
CA CYS A 717 27.38 -1.24 23.59
C CYS A 717 28.89 -1.08 23.30
N LEU A 718 29.49 0.05 23.68
CA LEU A 718 30.91 0.33 23.49
C LEU A 718 31.79 -0.69 24.25
N GLN A 719 31.49 -0.98 25.51
CA GLN A 719 32.22 -1.98 26.31
C GLN A 719 32.22 -3.37 25.67
N ARG A 720 31.14 -3.72 24.95
CA ARG A 720 30.97 -5.01 24.26
C ARG A 720 31.44 -4.99 22.82
N LYS A 721 31.92 -3.85 22.33
CA LYS A 721 32.28 -3.61 20.91
C LYS A 721 31.13 -3.90 19.94
N ILE A 722 29.91 -3.53 20.31
CA ILE A 722 28.72 -3.69 19.47
C ILE A 722 28.29 -2.30 18.95
N PRO A 723 28.12 -2.10 17.63
CA PRO A 723 27.64 -0.83 17.09
C PRO A 723 26.19 -0.58 17.50
N LEU A 724 25.94 0.62 18.02
CA LEU A 724 24.61 1.11 18.39
C LEU A 724 24.08 2.09 17.34
N ILE A 725 22.84 1.88 16.94
CA ILE A 725 22.05 2.78 16.08
C ILE A 725 21.04 3.52 16.96
N GLY A 726 21.27 4.82 17.15
CA GLY A 726 20.37 5.72 17.85
C GLY A 726 19.39 6.44 16.92
N PHE A 727 18.47 7.20 17.51
CA PHE A 727 17.47 8.01 16.79
C PHE A 727 17.58 9.51 17.12
N LEU A 728 18.61 9.91 17.88
CA LEU A 728 18.90 11.30 18.23
C LEU A 728 20.34 11.64 17.87
N GLU A 729 20.57 12.85 17.35
CA GLU A 729 21.91 13.40 17.16
C GLU A 729 22.76 13.31 18.43
N GLY A 730 22.15 13.61 19.59
CA GLY A 730 22.81 13.53 20.90
C GLY A 730 23.34 12.13 21.24
N MET A 731 22.71 11.06 20.74
CA MET A 731 23.20 9.69 20.95
C MET A 731 24.49 9.44 20.16
N ALA A 732 24.56 9.92 18.92
CA ALA A 732 25.80 9.87 18.15
C ALA A 732 26.91 10.70 18.81
N LYS A 733 26.61 11.90 19.33
CA LYS A 733 27.59 12.72 20.09
C LYS A 733 28.12 12.04 21.34
N VAL A 734 27.31 11.22 22.01
CA VAL A 734 27.69 10.52 23.25
C VAL A 734 28.44 9.20 22.96
N GLY A 735 28.42 8.70 21.72
CA GLY A 735 29.21 7.53 21.30
C GLY A 735 28.42 6.39 20.65
N ALA A 736 27.19 6.61 20.19
CA ALA A 736 26.54 5.69 19.26
C ALA A 736 27.27 5.72 17.91
N ALA A 737 27.49 4.57 17.29
CA ALA A 737 28.20 4.47 16.01
C ALA A 737 27.46 5.22 14.88
N LEU A 738 26.13 5.15 14.92
CA LEU A 738 25.22 5.76 13.97
C LEU A 738 24.02 6.33 14.72
N ALA A 739 23.47 7.45 14.26
CA ALA A 739 22.12 7.88 14.64
C ALA A 739 21.35 8.39 13.42
N VAL A 740 20.08 8.02 13.33
CA VAL A 740 19.16 8.56 12.32
C VAL A 740 18.15 9.45 13.03
N ALA A 741 18.42 10.75 13.05
CA ALA A 741 17.55 11.70 13.72
C ALA A 741 16.43 12.18 12.80
N ALA A 742 15.31 12.58 13.39
CA ALA A 742 14.20 13.20 12.68
C ALA A 742 14.64 14.47 11.94
N ASP A 743 14.32 14.57 10.64
CA ASP A 743 14.43 15.84 9.92
C ASP A 743 13.08 16.58 10.03
N PHE A 744 12.98 17.49 11.01
CA PHE A 744 11.77 18.25 11.27
C PHE A 744 11.30 19.08 10.06
N GLU A 745 12.22 19.53 9.19
CA GLU A 745 11.85 20.26 7.99
C GLU A 745 11.25 19.33 6.92
N ALA A 746 11.85 18.15 6.74
CA ALA A 746 11.32 17.13 5.84
C ALA A 746 9.96 16.59 6.32
N ILE A 747 9.80 16.38 7.64
CA ILE A 747 8.53 15.98 8.25
C ILE A 747 7.45 17.02 7.95
N GLY A 748 7.74 18.32 8.09
CA GLY A 748 6.77 19.38 7.79
C GLY A 748 6.34 19.41 6.32
N ARG A 749 7.29 19.25 5.38
CA ARG A 749 6.99 19.17 3.94
C ARG A 749 6.16 17.93 3.58
N GLU A 750 6.52 16.79 4.14
CA GLU A 750 5.83 15.53 3.86
C GLU A 750 4.42 15.52 4.50
N ALA A 751 4.28 16.07 5.70
CA ALA A 751 2.98 16.24 6.35
C ALA A 751 2.07 17.16 5.53
N ALA A 752 2.60 18.22 4.92
CA ALA A 752 1.87 19.09 4.01
C ALA A 752 1.37 18.34 2.76
N ARG A 753 2.17 17.41 2.24
CA ARG A 753 1.81 16.56 1.11
C ARG A 753 0.71 15.55 1.49
N VAL A 754 0.89 14.83 2.60
CA VAL A 754 -0.10 13.89 3.12
C VAL A 754 -1.41 14.61 3.45
N ALA A 755 -1.37 15.82 4.00
CA ALA A 755 -2.57 16.59 4.28
C ALA A 755 -3.28 17.12 3.02
N GLY A 756 -2.57 17.27 1.90
CA GLY A 756 -3.19 17.51 0.59
C GLY A 756 -3.92 16.28 0.04
N GLU A 757 -3.33 15.11 0.20
CA GLU A 757 -3.93 13.82 -0.18
C GLU A 757 -5.12 13.45 0.71
N ALA A 758 -5.04 13.74 2.01
CA ALA A 758 -6.09 13.47 3.00
C ALA A 758 -7.42 14.17 2.69
N ARG A 759 -7.38 15.30 1.94
CA ARG A 759 -8.60 15.96 1.45
C ARG A 759 -9.37 15.15 0.41
N HIS A 760 -8.77 14.10 -0.15
CA HIS A 760 -9.30 13.31 -1.27
C HIS A 760 -9.44 11.81 -0.96
N GLY A 761 -9.29 11.35 0.30
CA GLY A 761 -9.41 9.93 0.62
C GLY A 761 -8.80 9.50 1.96
N ALA A 762 -8.41 8.22 2.06
CA ALA A 762 -7.75 7.65 3.24
C ALA A 762 -6.36 8.27 3.46
N ILE A 763 -5.95 8.43 4.72
CA ILE A 763 -4.67 9.06 5.06
C ILE A 763 -3.57 8.00 5.18
N PRO A 764 -2.59 7.95 4.28
CA PRO A 764 -1.47 7.03 4.43
C PRO A 764 -0.54 7.46 5.57
N LEU A 765 0.07 6.48 6.25
CA LEU A 765 1.24 6.71 7.10
C LEU A 765 2.48 6.73 6.19
N ARG A 766 3.24 7.82 6.20
CA ARG A 766 4.46 7.98 5.38
C ARG A 766 5.61 8.45 6.25
N PHE A 767 6.80 7.91 6.02
CA PHE A 767 7.99 8.26 6.79
C PHE A 767 8.85 9.27 6.03
N ALA A 768 9.30 10.32 6.73
CA ALA A 768 10.22 11.29 6.17
C ALA A 768 11.68 10.77 6.18
N PRO A 769 12.55 11.23 5.26
CA PRO A 769 13.98 10.99 5.37
C PRO A 769 14.51 11.57 6.70
N GLY A 770 15.40 10.84 7.36
CA GLY A 770 16.10 11.32 8.55
C GLY A 770 17.44 11.98 8.23
N LYS A 771 17.97 12.75 9.19
CA LYS A 771 19.36 13.21 9.18
C LYS A 771 20.26 12.14 9.76
N LEU A 772 21.29 11.80 9.01
CA LEU A 772 22.20 10.72 9.35
C LEU A 772 23.45 11.27 10.03
N TYR A 773 23.76 10.75 11.21
CA TYR A 773 24.94 11.13 11.99
C TYR A 773 25.81 9.92 12.25
N VAL A 774 27.11 10.04 11.99
CA VAL A 774 28.10 8.97 12.22
C VAL A 774 29.15 9.48 13.20
N ASN A 775 29.42 8.73 14.27
CA ASN A 775 30.51 9.05 15.17
C ASN A 775 31.80 8.38 14.68
N ALA A 776 32.71 9.17 14.09
CA ALA A 776 33.96 8.66 13.52
C ALA A 776 34.85 7.96 14.56
N ARG A 777 34.94 8.52 15.77
CA ARG A 777 35.74 7.94 16.84
C ARG A 777 35.21 6.59 17.28
N THR A 778 33.89 6.46 17.44
CA THR A 778 33.26 5.17 17.73
C THR A 778 33.48 4.16 16.61
N VAL A 779 33.39 4.59 15.34
CA VAL A 779 33.62 3.73 14.18
C VAL A 779 35.05 3.16 14.18
N GLU A 780 36.04 3.99 14.51
CA GLU A 780 37.44 3.58 14.67
C GLU A 780 37.61 2.63 15.87
N GLU A 781 37.08 2.97 17.04
CA GLU A 781 37.19 2.13 18.26
C GLU A 781 36.52 0.75 18.10
N LEU A 782 35.48 0.66 17.26
CA LEU A 782 34.79 -0.58 16.92
C LEU A 782 35.41 -1.35 15.74
N ASN A 783 36.45 -0.83 15.09
CA ASN A 783 37.07 -1.40 13.89
C ASN A 783 36.06 -1.75 12.77
N LEU A 784 35.09 -0.87 12.52
CA LEU A 784 34.10 -1.10 11.47
C LEU A 784 34.76 -0.90 10.09
N SER A 785 34.64 -1.90 9.21
CA SER A 785 35.33 -1.96 7.91
C SER A 785 34.59 -1.28 6.76
N GLY A 786 33.40 -0.73 7.03
CA GLY A 786 32.54 -0.12 6.03
C GLY A 786 32.90 1.33 5.69
N LYS A 787 32.14 1.90 4.76
CA LYS A 787 32.27 3.31 4.36
C LYS A 787 31.26 4.15 5.11
N ILE A 788 31.65 5.38 5.47
CA ILE A 788 30.70 6.38 5.97
C ILE A 788 29.65 6.62 4.87
N PRO A 789 28.35 6.47 5.15
CA PRO A 789 27.29 6.65 4.16
C PRO A 789 27.30 8.06 3.54
N ALA A 790 27.00 8.17 2.25
CA ALA A 790 26.92 9.46 1.57
C ALA A 790 25.82 10.34 2.19
N GLY A 791 26.14 11.60 2.50
CA GLY A 791 25.21 12.53 3.15
C GLY A 791 25.14 12.41 4.68
N ALA A 792 25.94 11.54 5.30
CA ALA A 792 26.07 11.49 6.75
C ALA A 792 26.90 12.67 7.28
N GLU A 793 26.43 13.31 8.35
CA GLU A 793 27.20 14.27 9.12
C GLU A 793 28.15 13.52 10.07
N VAL A 794 29.44 13.77 9.93
CA VAL A 794 30.48 13.09 10.70
C VAL A 794 30.76 13.87 11.98
N ILE A 795 30.47 13.25 13.11
CA ILE A 795 30.74 13.76 14.46
C ILE A 795 32.05 13.13 14.95
N ARG A 796 32.90 13.93 15.61
CA ARG A 796 34.17 13.48 16.21
C ARG A 796 34.13 13.49 17.72
#